data_AF-A0A961EWY1-F1
#
_entry.id   AF-A0A961EWY1-F1
#
_cell.length_a   1.000
_cell.length_b   1.000
_cell.length_c   1.000
_cell.angle_alpha   90.00
_cell.angle_beta   90.00
_cell.angle_gamma   90.00
#
_symmetry.space_group_name_H-M   'P 1'
#
loop_
_entity.id
_entity.type
_entity.pdbx_description
1 polymer ?
#
loop_
_entity_poly.entity_id
_entity_poly.type
_entity_poly.pdbx_seq_one_letter_code
_entity_poly.pdbx_strand_id
1 'polypeptide(L)'
;MQRNIIIIGGGTLQVPLIETILGMGLNPCVFDMSMDAPGMKLAGRAIKMSTRDIDGCVREARLLHKSVPIHGVITAGTDASRAVAAIAGALELPGIRYADAEAASNKVLMRKRLRKHGVPVPDFYPVWSVKEAREAMDELQFPLVIKPADNMGARGVIKIERREDIYAAFRHARRNSPTGEMILEEYMPGPELSIDALSWNDGRARLITGIADRIIAREPYFIELGHNMPSAMTPDILEQASAVMFAAMDALGLHTGAAKGDLKVTPDGIKIGEVAARLSGGYMSSHTYPMHSGVDLLRAAVQICMGDTPDRLEPVRSIVAIERGIICNPGKIISISGVEQARQVAGVQNVILTRGVNEIIPSMTSNVDKAGHIIATGETLVAAEQAAALAREQIEILVDDAYSIEWKQVEEQARIRFTDQVCWVCKVCDGTNCASGVPGMGGVGNMTTFQENSRALQRLKIQPQYIRNELEMVSTAIELFGHSFDMPIMAAPMTGAVTNMKGAVSEYDFALMILRACRSAGSIGWVGDGASPEKFDVILKALEQVDGFGVAILKPRADDPEMVRRFQLAEERNVLAVGMDIDAISFKTMRLRNQRTAARGVDRLKQLREATNLPFVLKGVMTPSDAEAAIAAGVDVIVVSNHGGRVLDDMPGTADVLPSIVRQVKGRIPVLVDGGIRSGRDVFKMLAFGANAVLVGRMVAIAAVGGEDSAIRFLLHRYNRELNETMRLCGVGTIPEIKPDFIFHDGLPDMNESVKD
;
A
#
# COMPACT_ATOMS: atom_id res chain seq x y z
N MET A 1 6.90 -48.31 -19.78
CA MET A 1 7.48 -47.00 -20.13
C MET A 1 6.82 -45.94 -19.26
N GLN A 2 7.60 -45.00 -18.72
CA GLN A 2 7.05 -43.91 -17.90
C GLN A 2 6.26 -42.94 -18.79
N ARG A 3 4.97 -42.70 -18.49
CA ARG A 3 4.12 -41.76 -19.24
C ARG A 3 4.40 -40.33 -18.75
N ASN A 4 4.49 -39.39 -19.68
CA ASN A 4 4.86 -37.99 -19.42
C ASN A 4 3.68 -37.06 -19.71
N ILE A 5 3.44 -36.10 -18.82
CA ILE A 5 2.34 -35.13 -18.94
C ILE A 5 2.92 -33.72 -18.86
N ILE A 6 2.48 -32.85 -19.77
CA ILE A 6 2.81 -31.42 -19.69
C ILE A 6 1.84 -30.72 -18.75
N ILE A 7 2.37 -29.92 -17.81
CA ILE A 7 1.59 -28.98 -16.99
C ILE A 7 1.97 -27.56 -17.38
N ILE A 8 0.97 -26.75 -17.76
CA ILE A 8 1.18 -25.32 -18.04
C ILE A 8 0.90 -24.51 -16.77
N GLY A 9 1.96 -23.95 -16.19
CA GLY A 9 1.98 -23.25 -14.90
C GLY A 9 2.59 -24.11 -13.79
N GLY A 10 3.47 -23.51 -12.99
CA GLY A 10 4.14 -24.13 -11.84
C GLY A 10 3.94 -23.35 -10.54
N GLY A 11 2.91 -22.50 -10.46
CA GLY A 11 2.58 -21.74 -9.26
C GLY A 11 1.94 -22.60 -8.16
N THR A 12 1.63 -21.97 -7.02
CA THR A 12 1.05 -22.64 -5.84
C THR A 12 -0.22 -23.42 -6.14
N LEU A 13 -1.07 -22.93 -7.05
CA LEU A 13 -2.32 -23.59 -7.41
C LEU A 13 -2.14 -24.86 -8.26
N GLN A 14 -0.97 -25.04 -8.90
CA GLN A 14 -0.66 -26.21 -9.72
C GLN A 14 0.09 -27.29 -8.92
N VAL A 15 0.65 -26.96 -7.75
CA VAL A 15 1.37 -27.92 -6.90
C VAL A 15 0.56 -29.18 -6.60
N PRO A 16 -0.72 -29.10 -6.16
CA PRO A 16 -1.51 -30.30 -5.89
C PRO A 16 -1.69 -31.19 -7.13
N LEU A 17 -1.86 -30.58 -8.32
CA LEU A 17 -1.97 -31.33 -9.57
C LEU A 17 -0.67 -32.08 -9.90
N ILE A 18 0.48 -31.44 -9.69
CA ILE A 18 1.80 -32.03 -9.92
C ILE A 18 2.02 -33.22 -8.96
N GLU A 19 1.64 -33.06 -7.69
CA GLU A 19 1.71 -34.12 -6.68
C GLU A 19 0.79 -35.29 -7.03
N THR A 20 -0.43 -35.03 -7.50
CA THR A 20 -1.33 -36.09 -7.98
C THR A 20 -0.72 -36.86 -9.16
N ILE A 21 -0.12 -36.17 -10.14
CA ILE A 21 0.54 -36.80 -11.29
C ILE A 21 1.71 -37.71 -10.83
N LEU A 22 2.53 -37.24 -9.88
CA LEU A 22 3.60 -38.06 -9.29
C LEU A 22 3.04 -39.27 -8.55
N GLY A 23 1.98 -39.09 -7.76
CA GLY A 23 1.30 -40.17 -7.03
C GLY A 23 0.66 -41.22 -7.94
N MET A 24 0.31 -40.84 -9.17
CA MET A 24 -0.14 -41.77 -10.22
C MET A 24 1.02 -42.52 -10.92
N GLY A 25 2.27 -42.27 -10.54
CA GLY A 25 3.46 -42.86 -11.18
C GLY A 25 3.79 -42.25 -12.55
N LEU A 26 3.26 -41.06 -12.85
CA LEU A 26 3.46 -40.35 -14.10
C LEU A 26 4.56 -39.29 -13.94
N ASN A 27 5.13 -38.84 -15.06
CA ASN A 27 6.22 -37.87 -15.04
C ASN A 27 5.74 -36.45 -15.42
N PRO A 28 5.69 -35.50 -14.48
CA PRO A 28 5.27 -34.13 -14.76
C PRO A 28 6.38 -33.33 -15.47
N CYS A 29 6.04 -32.76 -16.63
CA CYS A 29 6.86 -31.80 -17.37
C CYS A 29 6.25 -30.40 -17.21
N VAL A 30 6.83 -29.55 -16.36
CA VAL A 30 6.21 -28.28 -15.93
C VAL A 30 6.78 -27.11 -16.72
N PHE A 31 5.90 -26.29 -17.27
CA PHE A 31 6.22 -25.07 -18.01
C PHE A 31 5.86 -23.86 -17.17
N ASP A 32 6.84 -23.05 -16.78
CA ASP A 32 6.62 -21.79 -16.06
C ASP A 32 7.65 -20.73 -16.45
N MET A 33 7.30 -19.45 -16.38
CA MET A 33 8.23 -18.35 -16.67
C MET A 33 9.31 -18.21 -15.61
N SER A 34 9.01 -18.61 -14.37
CA SER A 34 9.91 -18.56 -13.23
C SER A 34 10.40 -19.96 -12.87
N MET A 35 11.71 -20.14 -12.85
CA MET A 35 12.33 -21.38 -12.35
C MET A 35 12.17 -21.54 -10.83
N ASP A 36 11.87 -20.46 -10.12
CA ASP A 36 11.68 -20.47 -8.67
C ASP A 36 10.25 -20.84 -8.26
N ALA A 37 9.33 -20.96 -9.22
CA ALA A 37 7.96 -21.35 -8.96
C ALA A 37 7.91 -22.73 -8.25
N PRO A 38 7.03 -22.93 -7.25
CA PRO A 38 7.10 -24.11 -6.38
C PRO A 38 6.92 -25.43 -7.14
N GLY A 39 6.08 -25.46 -8.16
CA GLY A 39 5.87 -26.63 -9.03
C GLY A 39 7.09 -27.00 -9.87
N MET A 40 8.00 -26.06 -10.16
CA MET A 40 9.22 -26.35 -10.92
C MET A 40 10.18 -27.26 -10.14
N LYS A 41 10.16 -27.19 -8.80
CA LYS A 41 10.98 -28.03 -7.91
C LYS A 41 10.47 -29.47 -7.82
N LEU A 42 9.18 -29.68 -8.11
CA LEU A 42 8.53 -31.00 -8.10
C LEU A 42 8.50 -31.64 -9.49
N ALA A 43 8.86 -30.88 -10.53
CA ALA A 43 8.81 -31.34 -11.90
C ALA A 43 9.84 -32.45 -12.17
N GLY A 44 9.43 -33.49 -12.89
CA GLY A 44 10.38 -34.45 -13.45
C GLY A 44 11.19 -33.83 -14.60
N ARG A 45 10.61 -32.83 -15.29
CA ARG A 45 11.32 -31.91 -16.19
C ARG A 45 10.77 -30.50 -16.05
N ALA A 46 11.65 -29.54 -15.77
CA ALA A 46 11.31 -28.13 -15.61
C ALA A 46 11.71 -27.33 -16.88
N ILE A 47 10.77 -26.60 -17.47
CA ILE A 47 10.95 -25.85 -18.72
C ILE A 47 10.60 -24.39 -18.50
N LYS A 48 11.57 -23.50 -18.69
CA LYS A 48 11.38 -22.05 -18.54
C LYS A 48 10.60 -21.52 -19.74
N MET A 49 9.28 -21.34 -19.58
CA MET A 49 8.40 -20.85 -20.65
C MET A 49 7.20 -20.09 -20.09
N SER A 50 6.88 -18.95 -20.70
CA SER A 50 5.68 -18.19 -20.33
C SER A 50 4.42 -18.95 -20.73
N THR A 51 3.48 -19.10 -19.79
CA THR A 51 2.16 -19.69 -20.04
C THR A 51 1.31 -18.89 -21.04
N ARG A 52 1.71 -17.63 -21.32
CA ARG A 52 1.08 -16.74 -22.30
C ARG A 52 1.75 -16.77 -23.67
N ASP A 53 2.95 -17.32 -23.79
CA ASP A 53 3.64 -17.52 -25.07
C ASP A 53 3.18 -18.87 -25.66
N ILE A 54 2.07 -18.84 -26.39
CA ILE A 54 1.43 -20.04 -26.96
C ILE A 54 2.36 -20.70 -27.98
N ASP A 55 2.96 -19.91 -28.88
CA ASP A 55 3.87 -20.43 -29.91
C ASP A 55 5.15 -21.00 -29.30
N GLY A 56 5.68 -20.34 -28.27
CA GLY A 56 6.79 -20.85 -27.46
C GLY A 56 6.45 -22.17 -26.78
N CYS A 57 5.31 -22.24 -26.11
CA CYS A 57 4.79 -23.46 -25.49
C CYS A 57 4.69 -24.63 -26.49
N VAL A 58 4.09 -24.41 -27.66
CA VAL A 58 3.96 -25.44 -28.70
C VAL A 58 5.32 -25.90 -29.24
N ARG A 59 6.24 -24.96 -29.49
CA ARG A 59 7.59 -25.27 -29.98
C ARG A 59 8.35 -26.15 -29.00
N GLU A 60 8.38 -25.78 -27.72
CA GLU A 60 9.05 -26.56 -26.67
C GLU A 60 8.37 -27.92 -26.45
N ALA A 61 7.04 -27.98 -26.49
CA ALA A 61 6.31 -29.24 -26.38
C ALA A 61 6.66 -30.21 -27.52
N ARG A 62 6.78 -29.73 -28.77
CA ARG A 62 7.22 -30.55 -29.92
C ARG A 62 8.65 -31.03 -29.78
N LEU A 63 9.56 -30.17 -29.31
CA LEU A 63 10.96 -30.55 -29.07
C LEU A 63 11.05 -31.63 -27.98
N LEU A 64 10.32 -31.43 -26.88
CA LEU A 64 10.24 -32.38 -25.79
C LEU A 64 9.69 -33.73 -26.25
N HIS A 65 8.58 -33.72 -27.01
CA HIS A 65 7.92 -34.93 -27.50
C HIS A 65 8.83 -35.82 -28.36
N LYS A 66 9.76 -35.23 -29.13
CA LYS A 66 10.76 -35.98 -29.90
C LYS A 66 11.72 -36.78 -29.02
N SER A 67 12.08 -36.22 -27.86
CA SER A 67 13.01 -36.85 -26.91
C SER A 67 12.31 -37.81 -25.95
N VAL A 68 11.05 -37.50 -25.60
CA VAL A 68 10.29 -38.18 -24.56
C VAL A 68 8.81 -38.11 -24.93
N PRO A 69 8.14 -39.25 -25.21
CA PRO A 69 6.74 -39.24 -25.59
C PRO A 69 5.83 -38.60 -24.53
N ILE A 70 5.12 -37.56 -24.94
CA ILE A 70 4.09 -36.86 -24.15
C ILE A 70 2.74 -37.51 -24.41
N HIS A 71 1.98 -37.73 -23.34
CA HIS A 71 0.71 -38.47 -23.37
C HIS A 71 -0.50 -37.63 -22.95
N GLY A 72 -0.29 -36.41 -22.48
CA GLY A 72 -1.35 -35.50 -22.07
C GLY A 72 -0.80 -34.11 -21.76
N VAL A 73 -1.68 -33.12 -21.78
CA VAL A 73 -1.39 -31.73 -21.39
C VAL A 73 -2.55 -31.18 -20.58
N ILE A 74 -2.24 -30.50 -19.47
CA ILE A 74 -3.26 -30.04 -18.52
C ILE A 74 -2.81 -28.76 -17.80
N THR A 75 -3.79 -28.05 -17.23
CA THR A 75 -3.56 -26.97 -16.28
C THR A 75 -4.69 -26.95 -15.24
N ALA A 76 -4.45 -26.34 -14.09
CA ALA A 76 -5.45 -26.13 -13.04
C ALA A 76 -5.25 -24.75 -12.42
N GLY A 77 -6.32 -24.03 -12.06
CA GLY A 77 -6.20 -22.76 -11.33
C GLY A 77 -5.47 -21.61 -12.04
N THR A 78 -5.14 -21.71 -13.34
CA THR A 78 -4.54 -20.64 -14.15
C THR A 78 -5.14 -20.58 -15.56
N ASP A 79 -5.23 -19.40 -16.17
CA ASP A 79 -5.85 -19.18 -17.49
C ASP A 79 -4.82 -19.44 -18.58
N ALA A 80 -4.50 -20.71 -18.74
CA ALA A 80 -3.57 -21.23 -19.74
C ALA A 80 -4.24 -22.24 -20.68
N SER A 81 -5.57 -22.28 -20.72
CA SER A 81 -6.37 -23.19 -21.55
C SER A 81 -6.02 -23.09 -23.04
N ARG A 82 -5.73 -21.88 -23.54
CA ARG A 82 -5.27 -21.64 -24.92
C ARG A 82 -3.95 -22.34 -25.23
N ALA A 83 -2.97 -22.27 -24.34
CA ALA A 83 -1.69 -22.97 -24.49
C ALA A 83 -1.86 -24.50 -24.41
N VAL A 84 -2.69 -24.97 -23.47
CA VAL A 84 -3.05 -26.39 -23.34
C VAL A 84 -3.68 -26.92 -24.63
N ALA A 85 -4.71 -26.23 -25.16
CA ALA A 85 -5.39 -26.63 -26.39
C ALA A 85 -4.47 -26.59 -27.61
N ALA A 86 -3.59 -25.58 -27.71
CA ALA A 86 -2.63 -25.47 -28.80
C ALA A 86 -1.61 -26.63 -28.78
N ILE A 87 -1.09 -26.99 -27.60
CA ILE A 87 -0.19 -28.14 -27.45
C ILE A 87 -0.93 -29.44 -27.77
N ALA A 88 -2.14 -29.62 -27.24
CA ALA A 88 -2.93 -30.83 -27.47
C ALA A 88 -3.15 -31.06 -28.97
N GLY A 89 -3.59 -30.02 -29.70
CA GLY A 89 -3.75 -30.09 -31.15
C GLY A 89 -2.43 -30.32 -31.90
N ALA A 90 -1.33 -29.68 -31.48
CA ALA A 90 -0.04 -29.80 -32.14
C ALA A 90 0.66 -31.15 -31.95
N LEU A 91 0.29 -31.90 -30.91
CA LEU A 91 0.80 -33.23 -30.57
C LEU A 91 -0.25 -34.34 -30.77
N GLU A 92 -1.42 -34.02 -31.32
CA GLU A 92 -2.54 -34.96 -31.52
C GLU A 92 -2.99 -35.67 -30.23
N LEU A 93 -2.98 -34.94 -29.11
CA LEU A 93 -3.41 -35.42 -27.80
C LEU A 93 -4.88 -35.10 -27.52
N PRO A 94 -5.54 -35.83 -26.60
CA PRO A 94 -6.88 -35.48 -26.14
C PRO A 94 -6.96 -34.04 -25.60
N GLY A 95 -7.97 -33.30 -26.04
CA GLY A 95 -8.17 -31.90 -25.64
C GLY A 95 -9.24 -31.19 -26.47
N ILE A 96 -9.58 -29.97 -26.06
CA ILE A 96 -10.51 -29.11 -26.80
C ILE A 96 -9.82 -28.38 -27.96
N ARG A 97 -10.61 -27.85 -28.90
CA ARG A 97 -10.08 -27.01 -29.99
C ARG A 97 -9.56 -25.70 -29.44
N TYR A 98 -8.53 -25.14 -30.08
CA TYR A 98 -7.99 -23.83 -29.73
C TYR A 98 -9.06 -22.73 -29.71
N ALA A 99 -9.95 -22.70 -30.71
CA ALA A 99 -11.03 -21.72 -30.81
C ALA A 99 -12.08 -21.85 -29.68
N ASP A 100 -12.18 -23.02 -29.04
CA ASP A 100 -13.07 -23.25 -27.89
C ASP A 100 -12.40 -22.76 -26.60
N ALA A 101 -11.10 -23.07 -26.43
CA ALA A 101 -10.31 -22.53 -25.34
C ALA A 101 -10.25 -20.99 -25.38
N GLU A 102 -10.08 -20.40 -26.57
CA GLU A 102 -10.07 -18.95 -26.75
C GLU A 102 -11.41 -18.31 -26.40
N ALA A 103 -12.53 -18.90 -26.83
CA ALA A 103 -13.85 -18.41 -26.46
C ALA A 103 -14.15 -18.57 -24.97
N ALA A 104 -13.59 -19.58 -24.30
CA ALA A 104 -13.71 -19.73 -22.84
C ALA A 104 -12.79 -18.76 -22.06
N SER A 105 -11.70 -18.26 -22.65
CA SER A 105 -10.81 -17.30 -21.98
C SER A 105 -11.15 -15.83 -22.25
N ASN A 106 -11.76 -15.50 -23.40
CA ASN A 106 -12.15 -14.14 -23.74
C ASN A 106 -13.64 -13.91 -23.44
N LYS A 107 -13.93 -12.98 -22.52
CA LYS A 107 -15.30 -12.71 -22.02
C LYS A 107 -16.24 -12.19 -23.11
N VAL A 108 -15.74 -11.43 -24.10
CA VAL A 108 -16.55 -10.96 -25.23
C VAL A 108 -16.94 -12.13 -26.14
N LEU A 109 -15.96 -12.96 -26.52
CA LEU A 109 -16.20 -14.15 -27.36
C LEU A 109 -17.13 -15.15 -26.66
N MET A 110 -16.90 -15.38 -25.37
CA MET A 110 -17.75 -16.20 -24.51
C MET A 110 -19.19 -15.73 -24.58
N ARG A 111 -19.44 -14.46 -24.24
CA ARG A 111 -20.78 -13.88 -24.18
C ARG A 111 -21.49 -13.94 -25.54
N LYS A 112 -20.78 -13.66 -26.64
CA LYS A 112 -21.32 -13.79 -28.00
C LYS A 112 -21.73 -15.24 -28.31
N ARG A 113 -20.88 -16.22 -27.95
CA ARG A 113 -21.15 -17.63 -28.23
C ARG A 113 -22.30 -18.18 -27.37
N LEU A 114 -22.34 -17.82 -26.09
CA LEU A 114 -23.43 -18.20 -25.18
C LEU A 114 -24.78 -17.62 -25.64
N ARG A 115 -24.83 -16.32 -25.94
CA ARG A 115 -26.05 -15.66 -26.45
C ARG A 115 -26.54 -16.31 -27.75
N LYS A 116 -25.64 -16.65 -28.67
CA LYS A 116 -25.99 -17.33 -29.95
C LYS A 116 -26.68 -18.68 -29.72
N HIS A 117 -26.36 -19.40 -28.64
CA HIS A 117 -26.94 -20.71 -28.31
C HIS A 117 -28.07 -20.61 -27.27
N GLY A 118 -28.55 -19.41 -26.95
CA GLY A 118 -29.63 -19.21 -26.00
C GLY A 118 -29.26 -19.46 -24.54
N VAL A 119 -27.96 -19.49 -24.20
CA VAL A 119 -27.52 -19.63 -22.81
C VAL A 119 -27.66 -18.27 -22.10
N PRO A 120 -28.34 -18.20 -20.93
CA PRO A 120 -28.58 -16.94 -20.24
C PRO A 120 -27.30 -16.21 -19.82
N VAL A 121 -27.17 -14.95 -20.23
CA VAL A 121 -26.05 -14.02 -19.95
C VAL A 121 -26.60 -12.61 -19.73
N PRO A 122 -25.88 -11.70 -19.05
CA PRO A 122 -26.30 -10.29 -18.99
C PRO A 122 -26.15 -9.61 -20.35
N ASP A 123 -26.85 -8.49 -20.54
CA ASP A 123 -26.58 -7.65 -21.69
C ASP A 123 -25.22 -6.97 -21.58
N PHE A 124 -24.57 -6.81 -22.73
CA PHE A 124 -23.15 -6.45 -22.80
C PHE A 124 -22.76 -5.84 -24.14
N TYR A 125 -21.71 -5.03 -24.11
CA TYR A 125 -21.03 -4.48 -25.27
C TYR A 125 -19.51 -4.61 -25.12
N PRO A 126 -18.78 -4.99 -26.18
CA PRO A 126 -17.32 -4.83 -26.23
C PRO A 126 -16.96 -3.35 -26.38
N VAL A 127 -15.95 -2.89 -25.65
CA VAL A 127 -15.53 -1.49 -25.64
C VAL A 127 -14.00 -1.36 -25.64
N TRP A 128 -13.47 -0.48 -26.48
CA TRP A 128 -12.03 -0.19 -26.62
C TRP A 128 -11.67 1.23 -26.21
N SER A 129 -12.67 2.11 -26.07
CA SER A 129 -12.48 3.51 -25.70
C SER A 129 -13.54 3.99 -24.69
N VAL A 130 -13.23 5.06 -23.94
CA VAL A 130 -14.20 5.71 -23.04
C VAL A 130 -15.41 6.23 -23.82
N LYS A 131 -15.22 6.60 -25.10
CA LYS A 131 -16.30 7.03 -25.99
C LYS A 131 -17.27 5.88 -26.26
N GLU A 132 -16.77 4.74 -26.74
CA GLU A 132 -17.59 3.54 -26.96
C GLU A 132 -18.27 3.07 -25.68
N ALA A 133 -17.58 3.14 -24.53
CA ALA A 133 -18.18 2.79 -23.26
C ALA A 133 -19.36 3.71 -22.91
N ARG A 134 -19.26 5.03 -23.17
CA ARG A 134 -20.37 5.96 -22.98
C ARG A 134 -21.55 5.68 -23.91
N GLU A 135 -21.28 5.36 -25.17
CA GLU A 135 -22.31 4.98 -26.15
C GLU A 135 -23.03 3.68 -25.70
N ALA A 136 -22.29 2.69 -25.21
CA ALA A 136 -22.87 1.46 -24.67
C ALA A 136 -23.73 1.70 -23.40
N MET A 137 -23.43 2.72 -22.59
CA MET A 137 -24.21 3.08 -21.40
C MET A 137 -25.59 3.68 -21.70
N ASP A 138 -25.86 4.04 -22.96
CA ASP A 138 -27.20 4.45 -23.40
C ASP A 138 -28.11 3.26 -23.70
N GLU A 139 -27.53 2.07 -23.92
CA GLU A 139 -28.23 0.83 -24.27
C GLU A 139 -28.29 -0.20 -23.11
N LEU A 140 -27.62 0.07 -21.98
CA LEU A 140 -27.54 -0.83 -20.82
C LEU A 140 -28.19 -0.21 -19.57
N GLN A 141 -28.76 -1.05 -18.71
CA GLN A 141 -29.36 -0.62 -17.45
C GLN A 141 -28.37 -0.61 -16.29
N PHE A 142 -28.33 0.49 -15.54
CA PHE A 142 -27.51 0.60 -14.32
C PHE A 142 -28.08 -0.23 -13.17
N PRO A 143 -27.21 -0.75 -12.27
CA PRO A 143 -25.76 -0.58 -12.26
C PRO A 143 -25.05 -1.44 -13.31
N LEU A 144 -23.84 -1.01 -13.71
CA LEU A 144 -23.03 -1.67 -14.74
C LEU A 144 -21.74 -2.26 -14.14
N VAL A 145 -21.11 -3.16 -14.87
CA VAL A 145 -19.78 -3.69 -14.56
C VAL A 145 -18.90 -3.55 -15.79
N ILE A 146 -17.72 -2.94 -15.61
CA ILE A 146 -16.66 -2.95 -16.62
C ILE A 146 -15.55 -3.89 -16.20
N LYS A 147 -15.04 -4.69 -17.15
CA LYS A 147 -13.97 -5.65 -16.91
C LYS A 147 -13.09 -5.84 -18.14
N PRO A 148 -11.79 -6.18 -17.96
CA PRO A 148 -10.96 -6.69 -19.05
C PRO A 148 -11.61 -7.90 -19.72
N ALA A 149 -11.56 -7.98 -21.04
CA ALA A 149 -12.07 -9.14 -21.75
C ALA A 149 -11.17 -10.39 -21.56
N ASP A 150 -9.92 -10.20 -21.18
CA ASP A 150 -8.81 -11.14 -21.32
C ASP A 150 -7.96 -11.33 -20.04
N ASN A 151 -8.57 -11.10 -18.88
CA ASN A 151 -7.93 -11.32 -17.58
C ASN A 151 -8.86 -12.04 -16.59
N MET A 152 -8.31 -12.45 -15.45
CA MET A 152 -8.91 -13.30 -14.43
C MET A 152 -8.69 -12.77 -13.00
N GLY A 153 -9.35 -13.40 -12.03
CA GLY A 153 -9.14 -13.14 -10.60
C GLY A 153 -9.68 -11.80 -10.14
N ALA A 154 -10.77 -11.34 -10.76
CA ALA A 154 -11.38 -10.02 -10.56
C ALA A 154 -10.45 -8.81 -10.85
N ARG A 155 -9.29 -9.02 -11.47
CA ARG A 155 -8.36 -7.93 -11.80
C ARG A 155 -9.00 -6.97 -12.80
N GLY A 156 -9.11 -5.70 -12.41
CA GLY A 156 -9.70 -4.65 -13.24
C GLY A 156 -11.22 -4.65 -13.30
N VAL A 157 -11.90 -5.50 -12.52
CA VAL A 157 -13.37 -5.58 -12.50
C VAL A 157 -13.90 -4.55 -11.50
N ILE A 158 -14.82 -3.69 -11.95
CA ILE A 158 -15.37 -2.63 -11.10
C ILE A 158 -16.83 -2.35 -11.47
N LYS A 159 -17.65 -2.17 -10.44
CA LYS A 159 -19.05 -1.74 -10.52
C LYS A 159 -19.14 -0.25 -10.79
N ILE A 160 -20.08 0.14 -11.62
CA ILE A 160 -20.36 1.52 -12.00
C ILE A 160 -21.82 1.81 -11.63
N GLU A 161 -22.00 2.68 -10.63
CA GLU A 161 -23.33 3.11 -10.17
C GLU A 161 -23.87 4.27 -11.00
N ARG A 162 -22.99 5.16 -11.49
CA ARG A 162 -23.39 6.38 -12.18
C ARG A 162 -22.54 6.64 -13.42
N ARG A 163 -23.09 7.43 -14.34
CA ARG A 163 -22.47 7.73 -15.63
C ARG A 163 -21.12 8.43 -15.49
N GLU A 164 -20.93 9.24 -14.45
CA GLU A 164 -19.72 10.03 -14.24
C GLU A 164 -18.51 9.17 -13.88
N ASP A 165 -18.75 7.98 -13.30
CA ASP A 165 -17.71 7.11 -12.77
C ASP A 165 -16.95 6.36 -13.90
N ILE A 166 -17.47 6.36 -15.14
CA ILE A 166 -16.93 5.58 -16.27
C ILE A 166 -15.47 5.88 -16.58
N TYR A 167 -15.02 7.13 -16.46
CA TYR A 167 -13.64 7.47 -16.82
C TYR A 167 -12.63 6.80 -15.87
N ALA A 168 -12.91 6.82 -14.56
CA ALA A 168 -12.07 6.17 -13.56
C ALA A 168 -12.15 4.65 -13.68
N ALA A 169 -13.36 4.11 -13.84
CA ALA A 169 -13.62 2.69 -13.99
C ALA A 169 -12.93 2.09 -15.24
N PHE A 170 -13.06 2.75 -16.39
CA PHE A 170 -12.41 2.35 -17.64
C PHE A 170 -10.88 2.37 -17.51
N ARG A 171 -10.30 3.39 -16.87
CA ARG A 171 -8.85 3.43 -16.63
C ARG A 171 -8.39 2.31 -15.71
N HIS A 172 -9.18 1.96 -14.69
CA HIS A 172 -8.89 0.85 -13.78
C HIS A 172 -8.91 -0.49 -14.52
N ALA A 173 -9.95 -0.75 -15.32
CA ALA A 173 -10.07 -1.96 -16.13
C ALA A 173 -8.97 -2.06 -17.19
N ARG A 174 -8.75 -1.00 -18.00
CA ARG A 174 -7.77 -1.01 -19.11
C ARG A 174 -6.35 -1.32 -18.66
N ARG A 175 -5.93 -0.83 -17.49
CA ARG A 175 -4.60 -1.12 -16.92
C ARG A 175 -4.37 -2.62 -16.68
N ASN A 176 -5.44 -3.38 -16.56
CA ASN A 176 -5.44 -4.82 -16.32
C ASN A 176 -5.80 -5.64 -17.56
N SER A 177 -5.92 -5.03 -18.76
CA SER A 177 -6.14 -5.76 -20.00
C SER A 177 -4.87 -5.78 -20.85
N PRO A 178 -4.26 -6.97 -21.09
CA PRO A 178 -3.14 -7.11 -22.02
C PRO A 178 -3.43 -6.63 -23.44
N THR A 179 -4.61 -6.94 -23.97
CA THR A 179 -5.03 -6.55 -25.34
C THR A 179 -5.60 -5.14 -25.41
N GLY A 180 -6.11 -4.62 -24.29
CA GLY A 180 -6.89 -3.38 -24.23
C GLY A 180 -8.38 -3.58 -24.51
N GLU A 181 -8.83 -4.78 -24.86
CA GLU A 181 -10.25 -5.10 -25.03
C GLU A 181 -10.95 -5.19 -23.67
N MET A 182 -12.09 -4.50 -23.54
CA MET A 182 -12.94 -4.57 -22.36
C MET A 182 -14.36 -4.96 -22.75
N ILE A 183 -15.12 -5.36 -21.74
CA ILE A 183 -16.55 -5.59 -21.83
C ILE A 183 -17.25 -4.77 -20.76
N LEU A 184 -18.28 -4.05 -21.17
CA LEU A 184 -19.23 -3.38 -20.30
C LEU A 184 -20.52 -4.20 -20.31
N GLU A 185 -21.00 -4.60 -19.14
CA GLU A 185 -22.20 -5.43 -19.00
C GLU A 185 -23.09 -4.95 -17.86
N GLU A 186 -24.35 -5.35 -17.88
CA GLU A 186 -25.27 -5.12 -16.78
C GLU A 186 -24.84 -5.88 -15.53
N TYR A 187 -24.99 -5.24 -14.37
CA TYR A 187 -24.75 -5.90 -13.10
C TYR A 187 -25.83 -6.95 -12.84
N MET A 188 -25.40 -8.16 -12.50
CA MET A 188 -26.28 -9.25 -12.11
C MET A 188 -26.38 -9.32 -10.58
N PRO A 189 -27.49 -8.86 -9.97
CA PRO A 189 -27.67 -8.97 -8.54
C PRO A 189 -27.93 -10.42 -8.13
N GLY A 190 -27.50 -10.78 -6.92
CA GLY A 190 -27.82 -12.06 -6.29
C GLY A 190 -26.60 -12.92 -5.93
N PRO A 191 -26.85 -14.05 -5.25
CA PRO A 191 -25.80 -15.00 -4.86
C PRO A 191 -25.02 -15.54 -6.06
N GLU A 192 -23.77 -15.92 -5.82
CA GLU A 192 -22.88 -16.46 -6.85
C GLU A 192 -22.45 -17.88 -6.49
N LEU A 193 -22.56 -18.78 -7.47
CA LEU A 193 -22.17 -20.18 -7.38
C LEU A 193 -20.90 -20.41 -8.19
N SER A 194 -19.96 -21.16 -7.61
CA SER A 194 -18.86 -21.78 -8.35
C SER A 194 -19.21 -23.24 -8.63
N ILE A 195 -19.14 -23.67 -9.88
CA ILE A 195 -19.51 -25.02 -10.32
C ILE A 195 -18.33 -25.62 -11.09
N ASP A 196 -17.85 -26.78 -10.65
CA ASP A 196 -16.91 -27.59 -11.43
C ASP A 196 -17.65 -28.68 -12.18
N ALA A 197 -17.20 -28.94 -13.41
CA ALA A 197 -17.71 -30.01 -14.24
C ALA A 197 -16.58 -30.73 -14.98
N LEU A 198 -16.77 -32.02 -15.23
CA LEU A 198 -15.94 -32.82 -16.11
C LEU A 198 -16.76 -33.27 -17.33
N SER A 199 -16.10 -33.37 -18.48
CA SER A 199 -16.64 -34.03 -19.67
C SER A 199 -15.58 -34.88 -20.34
N TRP A 200 -15.97 -36.02 -20.89
CA TRP A 200 -15.09 -36.95 -21.60
C TRP A 200 -15.86 -37.75 -22.66
N ASN A 201 -15.12 -38.53 -23.46
CA ASN A 201 -15.67 -39.30 -24.58
C ASN A 201 -16.44 -38.42 -25.59
N ASP A 202 -15.92 -37.22 -25.86
CA ASP A 202 -16.51 -36.23 -26.78
C ASP A 202 -17.94 -35.84 -26.36
N GLY A 203 -18.10 -35.42 -25.10
CA GLY A 203 -19.36 -34.91 -24.57
C GLY A 203 -20.38 -35.97 -24.18
N ARG A 204 -20.18 -37.24 -24.56
CA ARG A 204 -21.11 -38.34 -24.27
C ARG A 204 -21.23 -38.66 -22.78
N ALA A 205 -20.22 -38.32 -21.99
CA ALA A 205 -20.26 -38.42 -20.55
C ALA A 205 -19.81 -37.11 -19.91
N ARG A 206 -20.55 -36.69 -18.87
CA ARG A 206 -20.30 -35.45 -18.14
C ARG A 206 -20.82 -35.56 -16.70
N LEU A 207 -20.19 -34.81 -15.80
CA LEU A 207 -20.52 -34.84 -14.38
C LEU A 207 -20.27 -33.45 -13.76
N ILE A 208 -21.20 -32.97 -12.92
CA ILE A 208 -20.94 -31.85 -12.02
C ILE A 208 -20.20 -32.39 -10.80
N THR A 209 -19.02 -31.84 -10.53
CA THR A 209 -18.09 -32.29 -9.49
C THR A 209 -17.96 -31.26 -8.37
N GLY A 210 -19.08 -30.65 -7.98
CA GLY A 210 -19.16 -29.72 -6.84
C GLY A 210 -19.79 -28.37 -7.20
N ILE A 211 -20.67 -27.91 -6.31
CA ILE A 211 -21.29 -26.58 -6.36
C ILE A 211 -21.02 -25.90 -5.02
N ALA A 212 -20.40 -24.73 -5.04
CA ALA A 212 -20.01 -23.96 -3.87
C ALA A 212 -20.62 -22.56 -3.89
N ASP A 213 -21.01 -22.05 -2.71
CA ASP A 213 -21.44 -20.66 -2.56
C ASP A 213 -20.21 -19.75 -2.43
N ARG A 214 -20.09 -18.75 -3.30
CA ARG A 214 -18.99 -17.78 -3.25
C ARG A 214 -19.33 -16.60 -2.34
N ILE A 215 -18.37 -16.17 -1.54
CA ILE A 215 -18.50 -15.02 -0.64
C ILE A 215 -17.83 -13.83 -1.33
N ILE A 216 -18.61 -13.07 -2.08
CA ILE A 216 -18.14 -11.86 -2.79
C ILE A 216 -18.41 -10.61 -1.94
N ALA A 217 -17.40 -9.75 -1.78
CA ALA A 217 -17.48 -8.53 -0.99
C ALA A 217 -16.64 -7.39 -1.60
N ARG A 218 -16.63 -6.23 -0.91
CA ARG A 218 -15.78 -5.04 -1.17
C ARG A 218 -16.18 -4.22 -2.41
N GLU A 219 -17.46 -3.85 -2.52
CA GLU A 219 -17.92 -2.89 -3.53
C GLU A 219 -17.07 -1.59 -3.50
N PRO A 220 -16.75 -0.99 -4.66
CA PRO A 220 -17.23 -1.33 -6.01
C PRO A 220 -16.46 -2.49 -6.68
N TYR A 221 -15.54 -3.15 -5.99
CA TYR A 221 -14.83 -4.33 -6.48
C TYR A 221 -15.60 -5.61 -6.11
N PHE A 222 -15.23 -6.73 -6.77
CA PHE A 222 -15.87 -8.04 -6.57
C PHE A 222 -14.85 -9.04 -6.02
N ILE A 223 -14.51 -8.90 -4.75
CA ILE A 223 -13.43 -9.67 -4.13
C ILE A 223 -14.03 -10.90 -3.45
N GLU A 224 -13.55 -12.07 -3.86
CA GLU A 224 -13.89 -13.34 -3.23
C GLU A 224 -13.12 -13.50 -1.92
N LEU A 225 -13.84 -13.46 -0.81
CA LEU A 225 -13.28 -13.68 0.53
C LEU A 225 -13.25 -15.16 0.93
N GLY A 226 -13.87 -16.03 0.15
CA GLY A 226 -14.00 -17.43 0.47
C GLY A 226 -15.13 -18.10 -0.29
N HIS A 227 -15.30 -19.40 -0.05
CA HIS A 227 -16.46 -20.17 -0.50
C HIS A 227 -16.87 -21.23 0.51
N ASN A 228 -18.10 -21.71 0.37
CA ASN A 228 -18.70 -22.77 1.18
C ASN A 228 -19.09 -23.95 0.31
N MET A 229 -18.78 -25.17 0.76
CA MET A 229 -19.18 -26.39 0.07
C MET A 229 -19.74 -27.42 1.07
N PRO A 230 -20.87 -28.07 0.77
CA PRO A 230 -21.72 -27.88 -0.42
C PRO A 230 -22.46 -26.53 -0.39
N SER A 231 -23.01 -26.11 -1.53
CA SER A 231 -23.90 -24.94 -1.60
C SER A 231 -25.16 -25.13 -0.74
N ALA A 232 -25.61 -24.06 -0.09
CA ALA A 232 -26.83 -24.00 0.70
C ALA A 232 -28.09 -23.71 -0.14
N MET A 233 -27.95 -23.57 -1.47
CA MET A 233 -29.09 -23.35 -2.36
C MET A 233 -30.02 -24.56 -2.41
N THR A 234 -31.28 -24.33 -2.82
CA THR A 234 -32.26 -25.40 -2.94
C THR A 234 -31.89 -26.36 -4.08
N PRO A 235 -32.29 -27.65 -3.99
CA PRO A 235 -32.04 -28.63 -5.05
C PRO A 235 -32.49 -28.16 -6.45
N ASP A 236 -33.65 -27.49 -6.53
CA ASP A 236 -34.17 -26.97 -7.80
C ASP A 236 -33.25 -25.91 -8.42
N ILE A 237 -32.68 -25.02 -7.60
CA ILE A 237 -31.72 -24.01 -8.07
C ILE A 237 -30.43 -24.71 -8.53
N LEU A 238 -29.97 -25.71 -7.79
CA LEU A 238 -28.76 -26.46 -8.14
C LEU A 238 -28.92 -27.25 -9.44
N GLU A 239 -30.09 -27.85 -9.67
CA GLU A 239 -30.42 -28.55 -10.91
C GLU A 239 -30.47 -27.57 -12.10
N GLN A 240 -31.15 -26.43 -11.94
CA GLN A 240 -31.17 -25.37 -12.96
C GLN A 240 -29.76 -24.85 -13.24
N ALA A 241 -28.93 -24.64 -12.21
CA ALA A 241 -27.57 -24.15 -12.37
C ALA A 241 -26.71 -25.16 -13.14
N SER A 242 -26.87 -26.45 -12.84
CA SER A 242 -26.21 -27.55 -13.53
C SER A 242 -26.63 -27.63 -15.00
N ALA A 243 -27.93 -27.47 -15.29
CA ALA A 243 -28.44 -27.45 -16.66
C ALA A 243 -27.88 -26.27 -17.46
N VAL A 244 -27.86 -25.06 -16.89
CA VAL A 244 -27.27 -23.86 -17.51
C VAL A 244 -25.76 -24.03 -17.71
N MET A 245 -25.05 -24.63 -16.75
CA MET A 245 -23.62 -24.92 -16.87
C MET A 245 -23.34 -25.90 -18.02
N PHE A 246 -24.11 -26.98 -18.14
CA PHE A 246 -23.95 -27.92 -19.25
C PHE A 246 -24.29 -27.29 -20.61
N ALA A 247 -25.35 -26.48 -20.70
CA ALA A 247 -25.66 -25.74 -21.91
C ALA A 247 -24.52 -24.77 -22.30
N ALA A 248 -23.89 -24.14 -21.32
CA ALA A 248 -22.72 -23.28 -21.54
C ALA A 248 -21.50 -24.07 -22.03
N MET A 249 -21.24 -25.26 -21.46
CA MET A 249 -20.18 -26.17 -21.93
C MET A 249 -20.41 -26.58 -23.37
N ASP A 250 -21.63 -26.98 -23.73
CA ASP A 250 -21.99 -27.37 -25.09
C ASP A 250 -21.84 -26.19 -26.07
N ALA A 251 -22.32 -25.00 -25.69
CA ALA A 251 -22.16 -23.78 -26.49
C ALA A 251 -20.69 -23.40 -26.70
N LEU A 252 -19.81 -23.67 -25.73
CA LEU A 252 -18.39 -23.37 -25.80
C LEU A 252 -17.54 -24.49 -26.42
N GLY A 253 -18.10 -25.68 -26.68
CA GLY A 253 -17.37 -26.83 -27.21
C GLY A 253 -16.51 -27.56 -26.17
N LEU A 254 -16.88 -27.49 -24.88
CA LEU A 254 -16.13 -28.07 -23.77
C LEU A 254 -16.52 -29.53 -23.51
N HIS A 255 -16.29 -30.38 -24.51
CA HIS A 255 -16.70 -31.79 -24.53
C HIS A 255 -15.63 -32.77 -24.01
N THR A 256 -14.46 -32.26 -23.62
CA THR A 256 -13.37 -33.05 -23.04
C THR A 256 -12.59 -32.19 -22.05
N GLY A 257 -12.29 -32.73 -20.88
CA GLY A 257 -11.56 -32.06 -19.82
C GLY A 257 -12.46 -31.46 -18.75
N ALA A 258 -11.96 -30.43 -18.07
CA ALA A 258 -12.65 -29.76 -16.98
C ALA A 258 -13.19 -28.38 -17.40
N ALA A 259 -14.31 -27.99 -16.80
CA ALA A 259 -14.89 -26.67 -16.92
C ALA A 259 -15.27 -26.13 -15.54
N LYS A 260 -14.90 -24.87 -15.28
CA LYS A 260 -15.38 -24.09 -14.12
C LYS A 260 -16.42 -23.09 -14.61
N GLY A 261 -17.58 -23.05 -13.99
CA GLY A 261 -18.58 -21.99 -14.14
C GLY A 261 -18.69 -21.10 -12.90
N ASP A 262 -18.75 -19.79 -13.11
CA ASP A 262 -19.22 -18.80 -12.14
C ASP A 262 -20.63 -18.35 -12.56
N LEU A 263 -21.65 -18.72 -11.79
CA LEU A 263 -23.07 -18.50 -12.13
C LEU A 263 -23.71 -17.56 -11.10
N LYS A 264 -24.56 -16.64 -11.57
CA LYS A 264 -25.37 -15.77 -10.71
C LYS A 264 -26.80 -16.29 -10.63
N VAL A 265 -27.30 -16.43 -9.40
CA VAL A 265 -28.72 -16.69 -9.13
C VAL A 265 -29.41 -15.34 -9.06
N THR A 266 -29.94 -14.87 -10.20
CA THR A 266 -30.59 -13.56 -10.32
C THR A 266 -32.11 -13.68 -10.13
N PRO A 267 -32.82 -12.56 -9.86
CA PRO A 267 -34.28 -12.57 -9.79
C PRO A 267 -34.96 -13.11 -11.06
N ASP A 268 -34.33 -12.96 -12.23
CA ASP A 268 -34.87 -13.42 -13.53
C ASP A 268 -34.35 -14.80 -13.94
N GLY A 269 -33.73 -15.54 -13.01
CA GLY A 269 -33.17 -16.87 -13.24
C GLY A 269 -31.64 -16.91 -13.23
N ILE A 270 -31.09 -18.07 -13.54
CA ILE A 270 -29.66 -18.34 -13.44
C ILE A 270 -28.94 -17.88 -14.70
N LYS A 271 -27.91 -17.05 -14.53
CA LYS A 271 -27.13 -16.46 -15.64
C LYS A 271 -25.64 -16.79 -15.50
N ILE A 272 -24.96 -16.99 -16.62
CA ILE A 272 -23.52 -17.26 -16.66
C ILE A 272 -22.74 -15.96 -16.44
N GLY A 273 -21.97 -15.92 -15.36
CA GLY A 273 -20.93 -14.92 -15.11
C GLY A 273 -19.67 -15.21 -15.93
N GLU A 274 -19.09 -16.39 -15.79
CA GLU A 274 -17.87 -16.80 -16.51
C GLU A 274 -17.82 -18.32 -16.64
N VAL A 275 -17.23 -18.86 -17.71
CA VAL A 275 -16.89 -20.28 -17.83
C VAL A 275 -15.46 -20.43 -18.32
N ALA A 276 -14.61 -21.11 -17.56
CA ALA A 276 -13.22 -21.35 -17.90
C ALA A 276 -12.98 -22.84 -18.20
N ALA A 277 -12.22 -23.13 -19.27
CA ALA A 277 -11.85 -24.49 -19.69
C ALA A 277 -10.68 -25.06 -18.86
N ARG A 278 -10.88 -25.18 -17.55
CA ARG A 278 -9.94 -25.71 -16.56
C ARG A 278 -10.65 -26.03 -15.26
N LEU A 279 -9.96 -26.74 -14.35
CA LEU A 279 -10.36 -26.88 -12.96
C LEU A 279 -10.33 -25.53 -12.21
N SER A 280 -11.18 -25.40 -11.19
CA SER A 280 -11.26 -24.20 -10.34
C SER A 280 -9.96 -23.88 -9.60
N GLY A 281 -9.72 -22.57 -9.48
CA GLY A 281 -8.76 -22.00 -8.54
C GLY A 281 -9.39 -21.84 -7.15
N GLY A 282 -8.80 -21.01 -6.29
CA GLY A 282 -9.35 -20.76 -4.94
C GLY A 282 -9.37 -22.01 -4.07
N TYR A 283 -8.59 -23.04 -4.42
CA TYR A 283 -8.53 -24.33 -3.73
C TYR A 283 -9.82 -25.16 -3.75
N MET A 284 -10.79 -24.83 -4.63
CA MET A 284 -12.03 -25.59 -4.74
C MET A 284 -11.79 -27.02 -5.22
N SER A 285 -11.24 -27.19 -6.43
CA SER A 285 -11.03 -28.50 -7.04
C SER A 285 -9.90 -29.30 -6.39
N SER A 286 -8.91 -28.62 -5.79
CA SER A 286 -7.74 -29.27 -5.22
C SER A 286 -7.87 -29.62 -3.74
N HIS A 287 -8.74 -28.93 -3.00
CA HIS A 287 -8.89 -29.14 -1.55
C HIS A 287 -10.34 -29.33 -1.15
N THR A 288 -11.17 -28.29 -1.24
CA THR A 288 -12.47 -28.33 -0.56
C THR A 288 -13.43 -29.36 -1.17
N TYR A 289 -13.42 -29.58 -2.49
CA TYR A 289 -14.26 -30.63 -3.09
C TYR A 289 -13.79 -32.05 -2.75
N PRO A 290 -12.48 -32.38 -2.88
CA PRO A 290 -11.96 -33.66 -2.40
C PRO A 290 -12.20 -33.90 -0.90
N MET A 291 -12.11 -32.86 -0.07
CA MET A 291 -12.43 -32.95 1.37
C MET A 291 -13.91 -33.22 1.58
N HIS A 292 -14.79 -32.44 0.93
CA HIS A 292 -16.24 -32.58 1.01
C HIS A 292 -16.73 -33.96 0.58
N SER A 293 -16.32 -34.42 -0.60
CA SER A 293 -16.89 -35.59 -1.30
C SER A 293 -16.07 -36.87 -1.16
N GLY A 294 -14.75 -36.74 -0.93
CA GLY A 294 -13.80 -37.86 -1.04
C GLY A 294 -13.36 -38.19 -2.48
N VAL A 295 -13.84 -37.44 -3.48
CA VAL A 295 -13.47 -37.64 -4.89
C VAL A 295 -12.17 -36.89 -5.22
N ASP A 296 -11.20 -37.61 -5.80
CA ASP A 296 -9.96 -36.99 -6.31
C ASP A 296 -10.21 -36.44 -7.72
N LEU A 297 -10.64 -35.17 -7.76
CA LEU A 297 -10.95 -34.47 -9.00
C LEU A 297 -9.73 -34.22 -9.88
N LEU A 298 -8.54 -34.09 -9.29
CA LEU A 298 -7.28 -33.88 -10.02
C LEU A 298 -6.91 -35.15 -10.80
N ARG A 299 -7.04 -36.32 -10.16
CA ARG A 299 -6.82 -37.62 -10.81
C ARG A 299 -7.76 -37.81 -11.99
N ALA A 300 -9.04 -37.53 -11.81
CA ALA A 300 -10.03 -37.66 -12.88
C ALA A 300 -9.69 -36.76 -14.07
N ALA A 301 -9.29 -35.50 -13.83
CA ALA A 301 -8.88 -34.60 -14.90
C ALA A 301 -7.61 -35.07 -15.62
N VAL A 302 -6.65 -35.67 -14.90
CA VAL A 302 -5.45 -36.28 -15.49
C VAL A 302 -5.79 -37.50 -16.36
N GLN A 303 -6.74 -38.35 -15.94
CA GLN A 303 -7.20 -39.46 -16.78
C GLN A 303 -7.82 -38.96 -18.08
N ILE A 304 -8.70 -37.95 -17.99
CA ILE A 304 -9.37 -37.38 -19.17
C ILE A 304 -8.35 -36.77 -20.15
N CYS A 305 -7.34 -36.04 -19.68
CA CYS A 305 -6.33 -35.45 -20.56
C CYS A 305 -5.42 -36.50 -21.23
N MET A 306 -5.34 -37.70 -20.66
CA MET A 306 -4.67 -38.86 -21.25
C MET A 306 -5.57 -39.68 -22.18
N GLY A 307 -6.85 -39.32 -22.30
CA GLY A 307 -7.84 -40.05 -23.10
C GLY A 307 -8.45 -41.27 -22.39
N ASP A 308 -8.18 -41.41 -21.10
CA ASP A 308 -8.68 -42.50 -20.26
C ASP A 308 -10.06 -42.14 -19.69
N THR A 309 -10.89 -43.14 -19.38
CA THR A 309 -12.16 -42.92 -18.66
C THR A 309 -11.86 -42.67 -17.18
N PRO A 310 -12.36 -41.58 -16.57
CA PRO A 310 -12.10 -41.28 -15.17
C PRO A 310 -12.74 -42.33 -14.24
N ASP A 311 -12.02 -42.72 -13.20
CA ASP A 311 -12.49 -43.65 -12.17
C ASP A 311 -12.86 -42.93 -10.85
N ARG A 312 -13.59 -43.62 -9.96
CA ARG A 312 -13.85 -43.18 -8.57
C ARG A 312 -14.51 -41.80 -8.44
N LEU A 313 -15.52 -41.55 -9.29
CA LEU A 313 -16.26 -40.29 -9.31
C LEU A 313 -17.45 -40.24 -8.34
N GLU A 314 -17.81 -41.36 -7.71
CA GLU A 314 -18.89 -41.42 -6.73
C GLU A 314 -18.44 -40.81 -5.39
N PRO A 315 -19.16 -39.81 -4.84
CA PRO A 315 -18.87 -39.28 -3.51
C PRO A 315 -18.99 -40.38 -2.44
N VAL A 316 -17.98 -40.49 -1.58
CA VAL A 316 -17.93 -41.47 -0.49
C VAL A 316 -18.19 -40.84 0.88
N ARG A 317 -18.31 -39.51 0.94
CA ARG A 317 -18.64 -38.73 2.13
C ARG A 317 -19.30 -37.42 1.73
N SER A 318 -19.86 -36.73 2.72
CA SER A 318 -20.42 -35.39 2.57
C SER A 318 -20.19 -34.60 3.86
N ILE A 319 -19.06 -33.89 3.94
CA ILE A 319 -18.74 -32.99 5.06
C ILE A 319 -18.69 -31.54 4.57
N VAL A 320 -18.83 -30.56 5.46
CA VAL A 320 -18.65 -29.16 5.05
C VAL A 320 -17.16 -28.86 4.91
N ALA A 321 -16.78 -28.24 3.80
CA ALA A 321 -15.43 -27.76 3.53
C ALA A 321 -15.49 -26.33 3.01
N ILE A 322 -14.66 -25.45 3.59
CA ILE A 322 -14.68 -24.01 3.30
C ILE A 322 -13.28 -23.47 3.03
N GLU A 323 -13.23 -22.36 2.30
CA GLU A 323 -12.05 -21.51 2.16
C GLU A 323 -12.36 -20.12 2.73
N ARG A 324 -11.39 -19.51 3.40
CA ARG A 324 -11.44 -18.12 3.86
C ARG A 324 -10.12 -17.41 3.57
N GLY A 325 -10.18 -16.23 2.98
CA GLY A 325 -9.04 -15.38 2.70
C GLY A 325 -8.45 -14.75 3.96
N ILE A 326 -7.13 -14.72 4.06
CA ILE A 326 -6.38 -13.97 5.06
C ILE A 326 -6.21 -12.54 4.56
N ILE A 327 -6.86 -11.61 5.27
CA ILE A 327 -6.88 -10.17 4.95
C ILE A 327 -5.98 -9.43 5.96
N CYS A 328 -5.17 -8.50 5.47
CA CYS A 328 -4.45 -7.52 6.29
C CYS A 328 -4.47 -6.13 5.64
N ASN A 329 -3.96 -5.13 6.36
CA ASN A 329 -3.85 -3.76 5.88
C ASN A 329 -2.82 -3.66 4.72
N PRO A 330 -3.01 -2.74 3.77
CA PRO A 330 -2.04 -2.50 2.72
C PRO A 330 -0.73 -1.93 3.31
N GLY A 331 0.39 -2.26 2.69
CA GLY A 331 1.72 -1.86 3.17
C GLY A 331 2.79 -2.91 2.89
N LYS A 332 4.00 -2.68 3.40
CA LYS A 332 5.07 -3.68 3.33
C LYS A 332 4.95 -4.63 4.52
N ILE A 333 4.91 -5.93 4.27
CA ILE A 333 4.87 -6.94 5.34
C ILE A 333 6.21 -6.94 6.08
N ILE A 334 6.20 -6.62 7.36
CA ILE A 334 7.37 -6.58 8.23
C ILE A 334 7.59 -7.92 8.92
N SER A 335 6.51 -8.56 9.39
CA SER A 335 6.56 -9.88 9.99
C SER A 335 5.24 -10.62 9.82
N ILE A 336 5.32 -11.95 9.85
CA ILE A 336 4.18 -12.87 9.90
C ILE A 336 4.47 -13.88 11.01
N SER A 337 3.58 -13.99 11.99
CA SER A 337 3.69 -14.92 13.12
C SER A 337 2.39 -15.72 13.32
N GLY A 338 2.47 -16.82 14.07
CA GLY A 338 1.29 -17.61 14.46
C GLY A 338 0.74 -18.61 13.43
N VAL A 339 1.41 -18.77 12.29
CA VAL A 339 0.96 -19.64 11.18
C VAL A 339 0.95 -21.11 11.58
N GLU A 340 1.95 -21.60 12.32
CA GLU A 340 1.99 -23.00 12.75
C GLU A 340 0.92 -23.30 13.82
N GLN A 341 0.65 -22.34 14.71
CA GLN A 341 -0.43 -22.43 15.68
C GLN A 341 -1.79 -22.49 14.96
N ALA A 342 -1.98 -21.66 13.92
CA ALA A 342 -3.17 -21.68 13.10
C ALA A 342 -3.41 -23.04 12.43
N ARG A 343 -2.35 -23.71 11.97
CA ARG A 343 -2.42 -25.05 11.36
C ARG A 343 -2.81 -26.15 12.36
N GLN A 344 -2.57 -25.93 13.65
CA GLN A 344 -2.87 -26.90 14.70
C GLN A 344 -4.32 -26.78 15.23
N VAL A 345 -5.07 -25.75 14.82
CA VAL A 345 -6.46 -25.57 15.22
C VAL A 345 -7.32 -26.72 14.69
N ALA A 346 -8.10 -27.36 15.57
CA ALA A 346 -8.97 -28.47 15.19
C ALA A 346 -9.95 -28.06 14.08
N GLY A 347 -10.05 -28.88 13.03
CA GLY A 347 -10.88 -28.61 11.85
C GLY A 347 -10.17 -27.82 10.74
N VAL A 348 -9.00 -27.22 10.99
CA VAL A 348 -8.17 -26.63 9.94
C VAL A 348 -7.43 -27.72 9.18
N GLN A 349 -7.55 -27.68 7.85
CA GLN A 349 -6.87 -28.61 6.95
C GLN A 349 -5.63 -27.99 6.32
N ASN A 350 -5.64 -26.67 6.06
CA ASN A 350 -4.49 -25.98 5.50
C ASN A 350 -4.49 -24.49 5.82
N VAL A 351 -3.28 -23.92 5.92
CA VAL A 351 -3.04 -22.47 5.97
C VAL A 351 -1.96 -22.15 4.94
N ILE A 352 -2.35 -21.40 3.92
CA ILE A 352 -1.55 -21.14 2.72
C ILE A 352 -1.30 -19.65 2.61
N LEU A 353 -0.05 -19.23 2.78
CA LEU A 353 0.35 -17.84 2.54
C LEU A 353 0.65 -17.61 1.05
N THR A 354 0.17 -16.50 0.52
CA THR A 354 0.43 -16.05 -0.85
C THR A 354 1.42 -14.89 -0.92
N ARG A 355 1.81 -14.33 0.24
CA ARG A 355 2.75 -13.22 0.39
C ARG A 355 3.76 -13.50 1.50
N GLY A 356 5.02 -13.15 1.26
CA GLY A 356 6.10 -13.25 2.23
C GLY A 356 6.45 -11.95 2.93
N VAL A 357 7.30 -12.06 3.95
CA VAL A 357 7.95 -10.91 4.59
C VAL A 357 8.74 -10.11 3.55
N ASN A 358 8.72 -8.78 3.67
CA ASN A 358 9.24 -7.77 2.75
C ASN A 358 8.44 -7.54 1.46
N GLU A 359 7.41 -8.32 1.16
CA GLU A 359 6.52 -8.02 0.04
C GLU A 359 5.55 -6.88 0.36
N ILE A 360 5.11 -6.16 -0.68
CA ILE A 360 4.09 -5.13 -0.58
C ILE A 360 2.73 -5.76 -0.86
N ILE A 361 1.81 -5.63 0.10
CA ILE A 361 0.40 -5.94 -0.09
C ILE A 361 -0.34 -4.66 -0.48
N PRO A 362 -0.96 -4.60 -1.67
CA PRO A 362 -1.70 -3.42 -2.11
C PRO A 362 -3.06 -3.34 -1.42
N SER A 363 -3.76 -2.22 -1.60
CA SER A 363 -5.18 -2.15 -1.29
C SER A 363 -5.94 -3.19 -2.12
N MET A 364 -6.82 -3.93 -1.47
CA MET A 364 -7.54 -5.03 -2.13
C MET A 364 -8.49 -4.49 -3.21
N THR A 365 -8.19 -4.84 -4.47
CA THR A 365 -9.03 -4.56 -5.64
C THR A 365 -9.32 -5.81 -6.45
N SER A 366 -8.69 -6.94 -6.11
CA SER A 366 -8.78 -8.21 -6.82
C SER A 366 -8.52 -9.40 -5.89
N ASN A 367 -8.78 -10.62 -6.40
CA ASN A 367 -8.62 -11.85 -5.60
C ASN A 367 -7.16 -12.20 -5.29
N VAL A 368 -6.19 -11.57 -5.97
CA VAL A 368 -4.75 -11.82 -5.76
C VAL A 368 -4.14 -10.90 -4.69
N ASP A 369 -4.93 -9.98 -4.13
CA ASP A 369 -4.48 -9.01 -3.11
C ASP A 369 -4.63 -9.55 -1.67
N LYS A 370 -5.03 -10.81 -1.52
CA LYS A 370 -5.08 -11.50 -0.22
C LYS A 370 -3.68 -11.89 0.24
N ALA A 371 -3.46 -11.91 1.55
CA ALA A 371 -2.19 -12.35 2.15
C ALA A 371 -2.06 -13.88 2.19
N GLY A 372 -3.19 -14.59 2.11
CA GLY A 372 -3.24 -16.05 2.12
C GLY A 372 -4.66 -16.58 2.23
N HIS A 373 -4.77 -17.85 2.61
CA HIS A 373 -6.02 -18.61 2.68
C HIS A 373 -5.99 -19.62 3.83
N ILE A 374 -7.14 -19.84 4.44
CA ILE A 374 -7.39 -20.87 5.46
C ILE A 374 -8.43 -21.82 4.89
N ILE A 375 -8.14 -23.12 4.92
CA ILE A 375 -9.04 -24.18 4.49
C ILE A 375 -9.45 -24.96 5.74
N ALA A 376 -10.76 -25.06 5.97
CA ALA A 376 -11.31 -25.71 7.15
C ALA A 376 -12.46 -26.64 6.79
N THR A 377 -12.70 -27.63 7.63
CA THR A 377 -13.78 -28.62 7.49
C THR A 377 -14.55 -28.77 8.80
N GLY A 378 -15.82 -29.17 8.71
CA GLY A 378 -16.64 -29.49 9.86
C GLY A 378 -17.87 -30.31 9.47
N GLU A 379 -18.55 -30.88 10.46
CA GLU A 379 -19.84 -31.54 10.25
C GLU A 379 -20.94 -30.56 9.84
N THR A 380 -20.81 -29.30 10.25
CA THR A 380 -21.70 -28.18 9.90
C THR A 380 -20.88 -27.00 9.40
N LEU A 381 -21.54 -26.08 8.68
CA LEU A 381 -20.92 -24.83 8.23
C LEU A 381 -20.39 -24.00 9.41
N VAL A 382 -21.19 -23.90 10.48
CA VAL A 382 -20.81 -23.16 11.70
C VAL A 382 -19.52 -23.73 12.30
N ALA A 383 -19.37 -25.05 12.37
CA ALA A 383 -18.15 -25.66 12.91
C ALA A 383 -16.92 -25.36 12.04
N ALA A 384 -17.05 -25.44 10.71
CA ALA A 384 -15.97 -25.12 9.79
C ALA A 384 -15.57 -23.63 9.87
N GLU A 385 -16.55 -22.72 9.98
CA GLU A 385 -16.34 -21.28 10.12
C GLU A 385 -15.65 -20.93 11.44
N GLN A 386 -16.05 -21.56 12.55
CA GLN A 386 -15.39 -21.39 13.84
C GLN A 386 -13.92 -21.84 13.78
N ALA A 387 -13.62 -22.99 13.17
CA ALA A 387 -12.25 -23.44 12.99
C ALA A 387 -11.41 -22.43 12.18
N ALA A 388 -11.95 -21.91 11.08
CA ALA A 388 -11.26 -20.91 10.27
C ALA A 388 -11.05 -19.57 11.02
N ALA A 389 -12.03 -19.14 11.81
CA ALA A 389 -11.94 -17.92 12.61
C ALA A 389 -10.88 -18.04 13.72
N LEU A 390 -10.88 -19.14 14.48
CA LEU A 390 -9.88 -19.41 15.51
C LEU A 390 -8.46 -19.47 14.93
N ALA A 391 -8.30 -20.07 13.74
CA ALA A 391 -7.04 -20.09 13.04
C ALA A 391 -6.59 -18.70 12.59
N ARG A 392 -7.52 -17.85 12.11
CA ARG A 392 -7.22 -16.47 11.73
C ARG A 392 -6.76 -15.64 12.93
N GLU A 393 -7.32 -15.87 14.12
CA GLU A 393 -6.93 -15.18 15.35
C GLU A 393 -5.49 -15.50 15.79
N GLN A 394 -4.96 -16.67 15.43
CA GLN A 394 -3.57 -17.00 15.70
C GLN A 394 -2.60 -16.20 14.81
N ILE A 395 -3.02 -15.76 13.62
CA ILE A 395 -2.13 -15.16 12.62
C ILE A 395 -2.03 -13.64 12.81
N GLU A 396 -0.82 -13.17 13.09
CA GLU A 396 -0.50 -11.74 13.14
C GLU A 396 0.37 -11.36 11.94
N ILE A 397 -0.02 -10.30 11.23
CA ILE A 397 0.70 -9.74 10.09
C ILE A 397 0.95 -8.27 10.38
N LEU A 398 2.20 -7.92 10.69
CA LEU A 398 2.62 -6.54 10.88
C LEU A 398 2.96 -5.94 9.52
N VAL A 399 2.36 -4.79 9.21
CA VAL A 399 2.62 -4.06 7.97
C VAL A 399 3.11 -2.65 8.26
N ASP A 400 4.06 -2.18 7.46
CA ASP A 400 4.39 -0.76 7.34
C ASP A 400 3.51 -0.15 6.25
N ASP A 401 2.44 0.50 6.69
CA ASP A 401 1.45 1.16 5.83
C ASP A 401 2.02 2.36 5.08
N ALA A 402 3.18 2.91 5.46
CA ALA A 402 3.80 4.03 4.75
C ALA A 402 4.12 3.65 3.31
N TYR A 403 4.40 2.36 3.05
CA TYR A 403 4.61 1.83 1.69
C TYR A 403 3.35 1.77 0.84
N SER A 404 2.16 1.95 1.43
CA SER A 404 0.90 2.06 0.71
C SER A 404 0.48 3.51 0.41
N ILE A 405 1.24 4.49 0.90
CA ILE A 405 0.92 5.91 0.75
C ILE A 405 1.32 6.43 -0.62
N GLU A 406 0.31 6.89 -1.37
CA GLU A 406 0.51 7.69 -2.57
C GLU A 406 0.39 9.19 -2.21
N TRP A 407 1.51 9.92 -2.30
CA TRP A 407 1.56 11.33 -1.91
C TRP A 407 0.49 12.19 -2.61
N LYS A 408 0.15 11.86 -3.86
CA LYS A 408 -0.90 12.56 -4.61
C LYS A 408 -2.28 12.41 -3.94
N GLN A 409 -2.58 11.25 -3.38
CA GLN A 409 -3.83 11.01 -2.65
C GLN A 409 -3.83 11.81 -1.33
N VAL A 410 -2.70 11.82 -0.62
CA VAL A 410 -2.53 12.66 0.58
C VAL A 410 -2.80 14.13 0.25
N GLU A 411 -2.23 14.65 -0.84
CA GLU A 411 -2.47 16.02 -1.28
C GLU A 411 -3.94 16.30 -1.64
N GLU A 412 -4.61 15.34 -2.28
CA GLU A 412 -6.02 15.44 -2.65
C GLU A 412 -6.93 15.47 -1.42
N GLN A 413 -6.74 14.54 -0.48
CA GLN A 413 -7.48 14.50 0.77
C GLN A 413 -7.21 15.73 1.64
N ALA A 414 -5.95 16.15 1.74
CA ALA A 414 -5.60 17.37 2.46
C ALA A 414 -6.30 18.60 1.86
N ARG A 415 -6.37 18.69 0.53
CA ARG A 415 -7.04 19.83 -0.15
C ARG A 415 -8.53 19.87 0.16
N ILE A 416 -9.19 18.72 0.20
CA ILE A 416 -10.61 18.59 0.58
C ILE A 416 -10.80 19.06 2.03
N ARG A 417 -9.97 18.58 2.96
CA ARG A 417 -10.11 18.85 4.40
C ARG A 417 -9.71 20.28 4.82
N PHE A 418 -8.73 20.90 4.16
CA PHE A 418 -8.37 22.30 4.42
C PHE A 418 -9.36 23.31 3.81
N THR A 419 -10.25 22.88 2.92
CA THR A 419 -11.35 23.67 2.33
C THR A 419 -10.92 24.90 1.52
N ASP A 420 -9.84 24.83 0.72
CA ASP A 420 -9.28 25.86 -0.21
C ASP A 420 -9.16 27.32 0.27
N GLN A 421 -9.49 27.60 1.53
CA GLN A 421 -9.51 28.91 2.18
C GLN A 421 -8.36 29.08 3.16
N VAL A 422 -7.76 27.97 3.59
CA VAL A 422 -6.79 27.95 4.68
C VAL A 422 -5.42 27.47 4.19
N CYS A 423 -5.43 26.43 3.35
CA CYS A 423 -4.26 25.89 2.67
C CYS A 423 -4.69 25.32 1.32
N TRP A 424 -4.02 25.75 0.25
CA TRP A 424 -4.32 25.32 -1.12
C TRP A 424 -3.67 23.98 -1.50
N VAL A 425 -2.79 23.46 -0.64
CA VAL A 425 -1.96 22.28 -0.94
C VAL A 425 -1.31 22.44 -2.32
N CYS A 426 -0.60 23.56 -2.48
CA CYS A 426 -0.01 23.98 -3.75
C CYS A 426 0.99 22.94 -4.22
N LYS A 427 1.02 22.66 -5.54
CA LYS A 427 2.04 21.82 -6.18
C LYS A 427 3.46 22.29 -5.86
N VAL A 428 3.66 23.60 -5.82
CA VAL A 428 4.87 24.26 -5.30
C VAL A 428 4.40 25.22 -4.22
N CYS A 429 4.76 24.96 -2.96
CA CYS A 429 4.30 25.75 -1.82
C CYS A 429 5.35 26.80 -1.44
N ASP A 430 5.25 27.98 -2.04
CA ASP A 430 6.08 29.17 -1.83
C ASP A 430 5.41 30.26 -0.99
N GLY A 431 4.16 30.05 -0.56
CA GLY A 431 3.40 31.00 0.25
C GLY A 431 2.56 32.02 -0.54
N THR A 432 2.66 32.05 -1.88
CA THR A 432 1.98 33.05 -2.73
C THR A 432 0.46 33.02 -2.57
N ASN A 433 -0.15 31.84 -2.55
CA ASN A 433 -1.61 31.72 -2.47
C ASN A 433 -2.19 32.00 -1.06
N CYS A 434 -1.36 32.02 -0.01
CA CYS A 434 -1.83 32.16 1.37
C CYS A 434 -1.24 33.37 2.10
N ALA A 435 -0.84 34.40 1.35
CA ALA A 435 -0.36 35.66 1.92
C ALA A 435 -1.39 36.28 2.87
N SER A 436 -0.92 36.89 3.97
CA SER A 436 -1.76 37.42 5.07
C SER A 436 -2.73 36.41 5.72
N GLY A 437 -2.59 35.11 5.46
CA GLY A 437 -3.50 34.05 5.92
C GLY A 437 -3.33 33.65 7.38
N VAL A 438 -3.38 34.61 8.32
CA VAL A 438 -3.38 34.39 9.78
C VAL A 438 -4.60 35.04 10.43
N PRO A 439 -5.50 34.30 11.11
CA PRO A 439 -5.50 32.84 11.31
C PRO A 439 -5.59 32.04 10.01
N GLY A 440 -4.93 30.89 9.99
CA GLY A 440 -4.73 30.06 8.78
C GLY A 440 -3.30 29.53 8.69
N MET A 441 -2.96 28.87 7.58
CA MET A 441 -1.62 28.29 7.37
C MET A 441 -0.61 29.28 6.75
N GLY A 442 -1.05 30.52 6.49
CA GLY A 442 -0.24 31.61 5.95
C GLY A 442 0.66 32.29 7.00
N GLY A 443 1.27 33.40 6.60
CA GLY A 443 2.09 34.29 7.43
C GLY A 443 1.48 35.69 7.49
N VAL A 444 2.12 36.59 8.23
CA VAL A 444 1.69 38.00 8.30
C VAL A 444 2.15 38.75 7.04
N GLY A 445 1.52 39.89 6.76
CA GLY A 445 1.90 40.75 5.64
C GLY A 445 1.78 40.07 4.27
N ASN A 446 2.73 40.37 3.40
CA ASN A 446 2.84 39.87 2.04
C ASN A 446 3.50 38.48 1.96
N MET A 447 3.81 37.85 3.11
CA MET A 447 4.39 36.50 3.17
C MET A 447 5.80 36.44 2.55
N THR A 448 6.50 37.57 2.52
CA THR A 448 7.85 37.71 1.96
C THR A 448 8.83 36.86 2.75
N THR A 449 8.74 36.83 4.09
CA THR A 449 9.62 36.00 4.94
C THR A 449 9.51 34.51 4.58
N PHE A 450 8.30 34.00 4.33
CA PHE A 450 8.11 32.60 3.95
C PHE A 450 8.66 32.31 2.55
N GLN A 451 8.47 33.25 1.62
CA GLN A 451 9.05 33.16 0.28
C GLN A 451 10.57 33.17 0.35
N GLU A 452 11.19 34.01 1.19
CA GLU A 452 12.64 34.07 1.36
C GLU A 452 13.22 32.78 1.94
N ASN A 453 12.54 32.10 2.87
CA ASN A 453 12.96 30.75 3.27
C ASN A 453 13.09 29.80 2.07
N SER A 454 12.12 29.86 1.15
CA SER A 454 12.10 29.01 -0.03
C SER A 454 13.17 29.44 -1.04
N ARG A 455 13.32 30.74 -1.29
CA ARG A 455 14.31 31.30 -2.22
C ARG A 455 15.74 31.08 -1.73
N ALA A 456 16.01 31.24 -0.44
CA ALA A 456 17.32 30.97 0.15
C ALA A 456 17.78 29.53 -0.14
N LEU A 457 16.94 28.54 0.14
CA LEU A 457 17.22 27.14 -0.19
C LEU A 457 17.37 26.88 -1.70
N GLN A 458 16.62 27.58 -2.55
CA GLN A 458 16.68 27.44 -4.00
C GLN A 458 17.98 28.00 -4.61
N ARG A 459 18.56 29.03 -4.00
CA ARG A 459 19.86 29.60 -4.42
C ARG A 459 21.00 28.62 -4.20
N LEU A 460 20.92 27.78 -3.17
CA LEU A 460 21.90 26.75 -2.87
C LEU A 460 21.78 25.57 -3.83
N LYS A 461 22.88 25.19 -4.47
CA LYS A 461 23.01 24.01 -5.35
C LYS A 461 23.96 23.01 -4.71
N ILE A 462 23.70 21.72 -4.89
CA ILE A 462 24.55 20.65 -4.38
C ILE A 462 25.54 20.28 -5.49
N GLN A 463 26.82 20.19 -5.15
CA GLN A 463 27.90 19.78 -6.04
C GLN A 463 28.33 18.34 -5.69
N PRO A 464 27.96 17.34 -6.53
CA PRO A 464 28.32 15.94 -6.29
C PRO A 464 29.81 15.65 -6.49
N GLN A 465 30.27 14.53 -5.95
CA GLN A 465 31.64 14.03 -6.11
C GLN A 465 31.64 12.56 -6.55
N TYR A 466 31.94 12.31 -7.83
CA TYR A 466 31.83 10.99 -8.44
C TYR A 466 33.14 10.17 -8.45
N ILE A 467 34.30 10.83 -8.48
CA ILE A 467 35.60 10.15 -8.54
C ILE A 467 36.11 9.94 -7.11
N ARG A 468 35.85 8.75 -6.56
CA ARG A 468 36.15 8.37 -5.17
C ARG A 468 35.97 6.86 -4.96
N ASN A 469 36.39 6.36 -3.79
CA ASN A 469 36.15 4.98 -3.37
C ASN A 469 34.68 4.72 -3.03
N GLU A 470 34.28 3.44 -3.08
CA GLU A 470 32.95 2.98 -2.67
C GLU A 470 32.70 3.26 -1.18
N LEU A 471 31.45 3.61 -0.82
CA LEU A 471 31.04 3.75 0.58
C LEU A 471 30.49 2.41 1.07
N GLU A 472 31.14 1.83 2.08
CA GLU A 472 30.68 0.58 2.69
C GLU A 472 29.33 0.75 3.43
N MET A 473 29.13 1.91 4.08
CA MET A 473 27.91 2.23 4.82
C MET A 473 27.60 3.72 4.73
N VAL A 474 26.30 4.06 4.66
CA VAL A 474 25.82 5.44 4.76
C VAL A 474 24.80 5.51 5.89
N SER A 475 25.11 6.27 6.93
CA SER A 475 24.26 6.47 8.09
C SER A 475 23.75 7.91 8.15
N THR A 476 22.45 8.05 8.35
CA THR A 476 21.79 9.33 8.61
C THR A 476 21.56 9.56 10.10
N ALA A 477 22.02 8.66 10.96
CA ALA A 477 21.77 8.74 12.39
C ALA A 477 22.45 9.96 13.03
N ILE A 478 21.81 10.50 14.06
CA ILE A 478 22.34 11.60 14.89
C ILE A 478 22.07 11.34 16.36
N GLU A 479 22.81 12.03 17.22
CA GLU A 479 22.52 12.11 18.65
C GLU A 479 22.01 13.51 18.99
N LEU A 480 20.92 13.58 19.75
CA LEU A 480 20.37 14.83 20.29
C LEU A 480 19.67 14.54 21.62
N PHE A 481 19.74 15.47 22.58
CA PHE A 481 19.14 15.29 23.92
C PHE A 481 19.58 14.01 24.66
N GLY A 482 20.76 13.47 24.34
CA GLY A 482 21.24 12.19 24.92
C GLY A 482 20.59 10.94 24.32
N HIS A 483 19.85 11.06 23.20
CA HIS A 483 19.22 9.96 22.50
C HIS A 483 19.72 9.85 21.05
N SER A 484 19.77 8.62 20.54
CA SER A 484 20.04 8.34 19.12
C SER A 484 18.76 8.38 18.30
N PHE A 485 18.81 9.00 17.13
CA PHE A 485 17.74 9.05 16.14
C PHE A 485 18.26 8.55 14.78
N ASP A 486 17.40 7.92 13.99
CA ASP A 486 17.77 7.31 12.70
C ASP A 486 17.97 8.36 11.59
N MET A 487 17.49 9.58 11.80
CA MET A 487 17.55 10.67 10.83
C MET A 487 17.63 12.05 11.49
N PRO A 488 18.21 13.07 10.80
CA PRO A 488 18.29 14.43 11.30
C PRO A 488 17.05 15.27 10.94
N ILE A 489 15.90 14.62 10.72
CA ILE A 489 14.69 15.24 10.17
C ILE A 489 13.56 15.06 11.16
N MET A 490 13.04 16.16 11.70
CA MET A 490 12.06 16.15 12.80
C MET A 490 10.81 16.95 12.41
N ALA A 491 9.67 16.68 13.05
CA ALA A 491 8.50 17.54 12.89
C ALA A 491 8.69 18.85 13.67
N ALA A 492 8.40 19.99 13.04
CA ALA A 492 8.49 21.30 13.70
C ALA A 492 7.35 21.47 14.73
N PRO A 493 7.56 22.27 15.80
CA PRO A 493 6.52 22.55 16.78
C PRO A 493 5.35 23.26 16.12
N MET A 494 4.19 22.62 16.16
CA MET A 494 2.95 23.14 15.59
C MET A 494 1.80 23.01 16.59
N THR A 495 0.85 23.94 16.48
CA THR A 495 -0.32 24.07 17.34
C THR A 495 -1.37 24.95 16.67
N GLY A 496 -2.58 24.93 17.22
CA GLY A 496 -3.73 25.67 16.71
C GLY A 496 -4.32 24.99 15.50
N ALA A 497 -4.46 23.66 15.50
CA ALA A 497 -5.15 22.93 14.43
C ALA A 497 -6.58 23.47 14.24
N VAL A 498 -7.30 23.69 15.35
CA VAL A 498 -8.66 24.26 15.29
C VAL A 498 -8.67 25.68 14.69
N THR A 499 -7.68 26.51 15.05
CA THR A 499 -7.65 27.93 14.64
C THR A 499 -7.02 28.17 13.26
N ASN A 500 -5.95 27.44 12.93
CA ASN A 500 -5.13 27.64 11.74
C ASN A 500 -5.43 26.62 10.64
N MET A 501 -6.10 25.50 10.95
CA MET A 501 -6.50 24.46 10.01
C MET A 501 -8.03 24.32 9.93
N LYS A 502 -8.77 25.28 10.50
CA LYS A 502 -10.25 25.34 10.50
C LYS A 502 -10.90 24.05 11.01
N GLY A 503 -10.27 23.41 12.00
CA GLY A 503 -10.79 22.19 12.59
C GLY A 503 -10.74 20.96 11.69
N ALA A 504 -9.90 20.97 10.63
CA ALA A 504 -9.67 19.79 9.79
C ALA A 504 -9.23 18.55 10.60
N VAL A 505 -8.59 18.77 11.75
CA VAL A 505 -8.19 17.78 12.75
C VAL A 505 -8.27 18.43 14.13
N SER A 506 -8.53 17.64 15.18
CA SER A 506 -8.54 18.14 16.55
C SER A 506 -7.12 18.49 17.01
N GLU A 507 -7.00 19.33 18.04
CA GLU A 507 -5.69 19.72 18.58
C GLU A 507 -4.94 18.51 19.18
N TYR A 508 -5.69 17.63 19.87
CA TYR A 508 -5.14 16.41 20.47
C TYR A 508 -4.67 15.42 19.41
N ASP A 509 -5.52 15.10 18.43
CA ASP A 509 -5.19 14.12 17.39
C ASP A 509 -4.00 14.59 16.56
N PHE A 510 -3.94 15.89 16.25
CA PHE A 510 -2.81 16.45 15.52
C PHE A 510 -1.48 16.31 16.27
N ALA A 511 -1.47 16.63 17.57
CA ALA A 511 -0.28 16.44 18.41
C ALA A 511 0.10 14.95 18.51
N LEU A 512 -0.87 14.08 18.74
CA LEU A 512 -0.64 12.64 18.89
C LEU A 512 -0.14 11.99 17.59
N MET A 513 -0.70 12.36 16.43
CA MET A 513 -0.26 11.89 15.12
C MET A 513 1.21 12.25 14.87
N ILE A 514 1.62 13.49 15.15
CA ILE A 514 3.01 13.93 15.01
C ILE A 514 3.94 13.09 15.89
N LEU A 515 3.59 12.95 17.17
CA LEU A 515 4.41 12.24 18.15
C LEU A 515 4.57 10.75 17.81
N ARG A 516 3.46 10.06 17.52
CA ARG A 516 3.48 8.64 17.13
C ARG A 516 4.23 8.41 15.82
N ALA A 517 3.98 9.24 14.80
CA ALA A 517 4.62 9.10 13.50
C ALA A 517 6.13 9.33 13.60
N CYS A 518 6.59 10.37 14.32
CA CYS A 518 8.01 10.63 14.47
C CYS A 518 8.70 9.48 15.24
N ARG A 519 8.14 9.05 16.38
CA ARG A 519 8.70 7.95 17.19
C ARG A 519 8.84 6.67 16.36
N SER A 520 7.81 6.29 15.62
CA SER A 520 7.84 5.07 14.80
C SER A 520 8.70 5.19 13.54
N ALA A 521 8.99 6.41 13.07
CA ALA A 521 9.94 6.67 11.98
C ALA A 521 11.41 6.73 12.43
N GLY A 522 11.71 6.59 13.74
CA GLY A 522 13.06 6.78 14.27
C GLY A 522 13.48 8.25 14.42
N SER A 523 12.50 9.15 14.55
CA SER A 523 12.67 10.60 14.73
C SER A 523 11.93 11.10 15.98
N ILE A 524 11.88 12.41 16.21
CA ILE A 524 11.22 13.05 17.36
C ILE A 524 10.19 14.11 16.90
N GLY A 525 9.03 14.10 17.57
CA GLY A 525 7.96 15.06 17.34
C GLY A 525 8.03 16.25 18.29
N TRP A 526 7.78 17.45 17.76
CA TRP A 526 7.74 18.69 18.53
C TRP A 526 6.32 19.25 18.53
N VAL A 527 5.83 19.68 19.69
CA VAL A 527 4.48 20.20 19.89
C VAL A 527 4.52 21.58 20.53
N GLY A 528 3.54 22.42 20.19
CA GLY A 528 3.45 23.80 20.70
C GLY A 528 2.27 24.00 21.66
N ASP A 529 2.42 24.85 22.67
CA ASP A 529 1.34 25.11 23.64
C ASP A 529 0.33 26.18 23.21
N GLY A 530 0.60 26.84 22.08
CA GLY A 530 -0.34 27.73 21.40
C GLY A 530 -0.82 28.94 22.21
N ALA A 531 -1.83 29.61 21.66
CA ALA A 531 -2.35 30.86 22.22
C ALA A 531 -3.44 30.69 23.27
N SER A 532 -4.03 29.50 23.42
CA SER A 532 -5.05 29.28 24.44
C SER A 532 -4.43 28.47 25.59
N PRO A 533 -4.57 28.87 26.86
CA PRO A 533 -3.92 28.20 27.98
C PRO A 533 -4.17 26.68 28.05
N GLU A 534 -5.39 26.25 27.74
CA GLU A 534 -5.83 24.84 27.78
C GLU A 534 -5.10 23.93 26.78
N LYS A 535 -4.46 24.49 25.75
CA LYS A 535 -3.72 23.70 24.75
C LYS A 535 -2.46 23.06 25.33
N PHE A 536 -1.90 23.63 26.40
CA PHE A 536 -0.78 23.01 27.10
C PHE A 536 -1.17 21.64 27.67
N ASP A 537 -2.32 21.56 28.33
CA ASP A 537 -2.83 20.29 28.87
C ASP A 537 -3.14 19.28 27.76
N VAL A 538 -3.60 19.77 26.60
CA VAL A 538 -3.85 18.92 25.42
C VAL A 538 -2.56 18.29 24.90
N ILE A 539 -1.50 19.08 24.72
CA ILE A 539 -0.22 18.54 24.23
C ILE A 539 0.47 17.66 25.27
N LEU A 540 0.34 17.95 26.57
CA LEU A 540 0.86 17.09 27.63
C LEU A 540 0.18 15.72 27.61
N LYS A 541 -1.15 15.68 27.48
CA LYS A 541 -1.89 14.41 27.33
C LYS A 541 -1.42 13.62 26.11
N ALA A 542 -1.14 14.29 24.99
CA ALA A 542 -0.61 13.62 23.80
C ALA A 542 0.81 13.08 24.02
N LEU A 543 1.67 13.81 24.74
CA LEU A 543 3.01 13.37 25.13
C LEU A 543 2.97 12.16 26.07
N GLU A 544 2.02 12.10 27.01
CA GLU A 544 1.82 10.94 27.88
C GLU A 544 1.52 9.66 27.09
N GLN A 545 0.79 9.76 25.97
CA GLN A 545 0.49 8.61 25.11
C GLN A 545 1.70 8.05 24.35
N VAL A 546 2.83 8.76 24.38
CA VAL A 546 4.10 8.33 23.80
C VAL A 546 5.21 8.30 24.84
N ASP A 547 4.87 8.10 26.12
CA ASP A 547 5.82 7.99 27.23
C ASP A 547 6.74 9.21 27.38
N GLY A 548 6.24 10.41 27.06
CA GLY A 548 7.04 11.64 27.09
C GLY A 548 8.00 11.81 25.92
N PHE A 549 8.01 10.89 24.94
CA PHE A 549 8.92 10.92 23.79
C PHE A 549 8.58 12.04 22.79
N GLY A 550 8.94 13.27 23.12
CA GLY A 550 8.74 14.47 22.29
C GLY A 550 9.25 15.75 22.96
N VAL A 551 9.20 16.86 22.22
CA VAL A 551 9.62 18.19 22.70
C VAL A 551 8.44 19.14 22.83
N ALA A 552 8.32 19.83 23.96
CA ALA A 552 7.27 20.83 24.19
C ALA A 552 7.83 22.26 24.09
N ILE A 553 7.36 23.02 23.09
CA ILE A 553 7.76 24.42 22.88
C ILE A 553 6.66 25.36 23.35
N LEU A 554 7.01 26.24 24.29
CA LEU A 554 6.09 27.14 24.96
C LEU A 554 6.19 28.58 24.43
N LYS A 555 5.08 29.31 24.44
CA LYS A 555 5.10 30.75 24.15
C LYS A 555 5.75 31.54 25.29
N PRO A 556 6.40 32.69 24.99
CA PRO A 556 7.13 33.50 25.98
C PRO A 556 6.17 34.35 26.82
N ARG A 557 5.31 33.70 27.61
CA ARG A 557 4.25 34.35 28.42
C ARG A 557 4.86 35.22 29.48
N ALA A 558 4.28 36.39 29.74
CA ALA A 558 4.81 37.32 30.75
C ALA A 558 4.75 36.78 32.20
N ASP A 559 3.95 35.74 32.45
CA ASP A 559 3.79 35.09 33.75
C ASP A 559 4.83 33.98 33.92
N ASP A 560 5.93 34.29 34.60
CA ASP A 560 7.01 33.32 34.81
C ASP A 560 6.70 32.21 35.82
N PRO A 561 5.98 32.45 36.93
CA PRO A 561 5.46 31.35 37.76
C PRO A 561 4.67 30.30 36.96
N GLU A 562 3.82 30.73 36.02
CA GLU A 562 3.11 29.81 35.12
C GLU A 562 4.07 29.08 34.17
N MET A 563 5.10 29.75 33.65
CA MET A 563 6.13 29.09 32.83
C MET A 563 6.87 28.00 33.61
N VAL A 564 7.28 28.29 34.84
CA VAL A 564 7.97 27.33 35.72
C VAL A 564 7.06 26.13 36.02
N ARG A 565 5.79 26.37 36.34
CA ARG A 565 4.79 25.30 36.53
C ARG A 565 4.70 24.40 35.30
N ARG A 566 4.70 24.95 34.08
CA ARG A 566 4.64 24.15 32.85
C ARG A 566 5.88 23.29 32.65
N PHE A 567 7.07 23.80 32.98
CA PHE A 567 8.30 22.99 32.91
C PHE A 567 8.27 21.82 33.89
N GLN A 568 7.85 22.07 35.14
CA GLN A 568 7.70 21.01 36.15
C GLN A 568 6.67 19.96 35.72
N LEU A 569 5.53 20.39 35.17
CA LEU A 569 4.55 19.45 34.64
C LEU A 569 5.13 18.61 33.49
N ALA A 570 5.94 19.18 32.60
CA ALA A 570 6.61 18.43 31.54
C ALA A 570 7.64 17.43 32.09
N GLU A 571 8.40 17.80 33.13
CA GLU A 571 9.32 16.90 33.84
C GLU A 571 8.60 15.69 34.43
N GLU A 572 7.49 15.92 35.13
CA GLU A 572 6.68 14.85 35.72
C GLU A 572 6.16 13.83 34.68
N ARG A 573 6.09 14.21 33.40
CA ARG A 573 5.67 13.34 32.28
C ARG A 573 6.85 12.76 31.51
N ASN A 574 8.09 12.95 31.97
CA ASN A 574 9.30 12.52 31.29
C ASN A 574 9.42 13.06 29.85
N VAL A 575 8.96 14.29 29.62
CA VAL A 575 9.11 14.95 28.31
C VAL A 575 10.60 15.10 27.99
N LEU A 576 11.03 14.76 26.77
CA LEU A 576 12.46 14.73 26.41
C LEU A 576 13.15 16.10 26.50
N ALA A 577 12.45 17.17 26.13
CA ALA A 577 12.96 18.54 26.22
C ALA A 577 11.81 19.54 26.28
N VAL A 578 12.08 20.70 26.88
CA VAL A 578 11.17 21.86 26.87
C VAL A 578 11.86 23.04 26.21
N GLY A 579 11.08 23.98 25.69
CA GLY A 579 11.67 25.16 25.07
C GLY A 579 10.73 26.33 24.96
N MET A 580 11.22 27.38 24.30
CA MET A 580 10.49 28.64 24.15
C MET A 580 10.63 29.23 22.74
N ASP A 581 9.53 29.74 22.20
CA ASP A 581 9.52 30.58 21.01
C ASP A 581 9.88 32.04 21.37
N ILE A 582 11.18 32.37 21.39
CA ILE A 582 11.67 33.68 21.88
C ILE A 582 11.13 34.88 21.09
N ASP A 583 10.89 34.67 19.79
CA ASP A 583 10.40 35.68 18.84
C ASP A 583 8.87 35.85 18.86
N ALA A 584 8.12 34.95 19.52
CA ALA A 584 6.66 34.97 19.52
C ALA A 584 6.03 36.07 20.42
N ILE A 585 6.75 37.16 20.66
CA ILE A 585 6.31 38.33 21.42
C ILE A 585 5.18 39.12 20.74
N SER A 586 5.13 39.14 19.40
CA SER A 586 4.18 39.94 18.60
C SER A 586 3.12 39.08 17.88
N PHE A 587 3.08 37.78 18.17
CA PHE A 587 2.28 36.79 17.45
C PHE A 587 0.79 37.21 17.38
N LYS A 588 0.24 37.32 16.17
CA LYS A 588 -1.15 37.81 15.95
C LYS A 588 -2.18 37.00 16.75
N THR A 589 -2.03 35.68 16.82
CA THR A 589 -2.98 34.82 17.56
C THR A 589 -2.91 34.98 19.08
N MET A 590 -1.76 35.35 19.65
CA MET A 590 -1.63 35.64 21.08
C MET A 590 -2.44 36.89 21.43
N ARG A 591 -2.29 37.96 20.62
CA ARG A 591 -3.06 39.19 20.76
C ARG A 591 -4.57 38.96 20.62
N LEU A 592 -4.99 38.17 19.62
CA LEU A 592 -6.41 37.80 19.43
C LEU A 592 -7.00 37.00 20.60
N ARG A 593 -6.17 36.37 21.43
CA ARG A 593 -6.57 35.61 22.63
C ARG A 593 -6.24 36.32 23.94
N ASN A 594 -5.92 37.62 23.89
CA ASN A 594 -5.57 38.45 25.03
C ASN A 594 -4.46 37.87 25.92
N GLN A 595 -3.53 37.11 25.34
CA GLN A 595 -2.41 36.54 26.08
C GLN A 595 -1.25 37.54 26.11
N ARG A 596 -0.67 37.73 27.30
CA ARG A 596 0.51 38.59 27.49
C ARG A 596 1.78 37.79 27.24
N THR A 597 2.57 38.26 26.30
CA THR A 597 3.93 37.79 26.00
C THR A 597 4.94 38.85 26.38
N ALA A 598 6.20 38.47 26.63
CA ALA A 598 7.25 39.43 26.95
C ALA A 598 8.60 38.97 26.40
N ALA A 599 9.42 39.95 25.99
CA ALA A 599 10.82 39.69 25.64
C ALA A 599 11.58 39.14 26.85
N ARG A 600 12.66 38.39 26.59
CA ARG A 600 13.52 37.81 27.63
C ARG A 600 14.96 38.23 27.43
N GLY A 601 15.51 38.92 28.42
CA GLY A 601 16.95 39.15 28.52
C GLY A 601 17.68 37.90 29.02
N VAL A 602 19.00 37.91 28.92
CA VAL A 602 19.89 36.79 29.30
C VAL A 602 19.63 36.32 30.73
N ASP A 603 19.56 37.23 31.70
CA ASP A 603 19.35 36.88 33.12
C ASP A 603 18.00 36.16 33.34
N ARG A 604 16.96 36.59 32.63
CA ARG A 604 15.63 35.96 32.77
C ARG A 604 15.59 34.61 32.08
N LEU A 605 16.24 34.46 30.92
CA LEU A 605 16.39 33.16 30.26
C LEU A 605 17.16 32.18 31.15
N LYS A 606 18.23 32.64 31.80
CA LYS A 606 19.01 31.83 32.74
C LYS A 606 18.15 31.33 33.90
N GLN A 607 17.35 32.20 34.50
CA GLN A 607 16.41 31.81 35.57
C GLN A 607 15.37 30.78 35.10
N LEU A 608 14.86 30.91 33.88
CA LEU A 608 13.89 29.95 33.32
C LEU A 608 14.55 28.60 33.00
N ARG A 609 15.77 28.61 32.47
CA ARG A 609 16.56 27.39 32.26
C ARG A 609 16.85 26.69 33.58
N GLU A 610 17.24 27.43 34.62
CA GLU A 610 17.53 26.88 35.96
C GLU A 610 16.29 26.32 36.66
N ALA A 611 15.08 26.63 36.18
CA ALA A 611 13.83 26.11 36.71
C ALA A 611 13.45 24.72 36.19
N THR A 612 14.29 24.10 35.35
CA THR A 612 14.09 22.75 34.82
C THR A 612 15.40 21.97 34.73
N ASN A 613 15.31 20.65 34.89
CA ASN A 613 16.38 19.67 34.65
C ASN A 613 16.35 19.11 33.23
N LEU A 614 15.29 19.38 32.45
CA LEU A 614 15.21 18.96 31.06
C LEU A 614 16.10 19.85 30.17
N PRO A 615 16.60 19.32 29.04
CA PRO A 615 17.23 20.15 28.02
C PRO A 615 16.32 21.31 27.61
N PHE A 616 16.87 22.53 27.65
CA PHE A 616 16.14 23.76 27.35
C PHE A 616 16.46 24.27 25.94
N VAL A 617 15.42 24.38 25.10
CA VAL A 617 15.53 24.80 23.70
C VAL A 617 15.07 26.25 23.50
N LEU A 618 15.86 27.06 22.80
CA LEU A 618 15.44 28.40 22.38
C LEU A 618 15.19 28.45 20.87
N LYS A 619 13.92 28.61 20.47
CA LYS A 619 13.50 28.67 19.07
C LYS A 619 13.11 30.08 18.66
N GLY A 620 13.52 30.49 17.45
CA GLY A 620 13.31 31.86 16.97
C GLY A 620 14.58 32.69 16.85
N VAL A 621 15.76 32.06 16.99
CA VAL A 621 17.07 32.73 16.94
C VAL A 621 17.41 33.05 15.49
N MET A 622 17.51 34.33 15.14
CA MET A 622 17.76 34.77 13.76
C MET A 622 19.07 35.56 13.60
N THR A 623 19.83 35.77 14.67
CA THR A 623 21.08 36.55 14.65
C THR A 623 22.20 35.88 15.44
N PRO A 624 23.48 36.14 15.09
CA PRO A 624 24.63 35.72 15.90
C PRO A 624 24.57 36.24 17.34
N SER A 625 24.15 37.48 17.54
CA SER A 625 24.06 38.08 18.89
C SER A 625 23.08 37.33 19.79
N ASP A 626 21.92 36.94 19.25
CA ASP A 626 20.94 36.16 20.00
C ASP A 626 21.44 34.75 20.30
N ALA A 627 22.22 34.16 19.39
CA ALA A 627 22.85 32.86 19.62
C ALA A 627 23.89 32.92 20.76
N GLU A 628 24.71 33.98 20.82
CA GLU A 628 25.64 34.18 21.93
C GLU A 628 24.88 34.42 23.25
N ALA A 629 23.81 35.22 23.21
CA ALA A 629 22.96 35.47 24.37
C ALA A 629 22.30 34.18 24.90
N ALA A 630 21.88 33.28 24.01
CA ALA A 630 21.34 31.98 24.38
C ALA A 630 22.38 31.11 25.08
N ILE A 631 23.60 31.04 24.55
CA ILE A 631 24.72 30.32 25.17
C ILE A 631 25.05 30.90 26.55
N ALA A 632 25.11 32.24 26.67
CA ALA A 632 25.36 32.92 27.93
C ALA A 632 24.26 32.65 28.98
N ALA A 633 23.02 32.40 28.54
CA ALA A 633 21.90 32.01 29.40
C ALA A 633 21.90 30.52 29.78
N GLY A 634 22.81 29.70 29.22
CA GLY A 634 22.88 28.26 29.49
C GLY A 634 21.84 27.43 28.72
N VAL A 635 21.33 27.95 27.60
CA VAL A 635 20.46 27.20 26.68
C VAL A 635 21.21 25.98 26.12
N ASP A 636 20.55 24.83 26.05
CA ASP A 636 21.18 23.58 25.61
C ASP A 636 21.12 23.40 24.10
N VAL A 637 20.09 23.93 23.42
CA VAL A 637 19.91 23.85 21.97
C VAL A 637 19.23 25.12 21.43
N ILE A 638 19.68 25.61 20.27
CA ILE A 638 18.99 26.71 19.55
C ILE A 638 18.34 26.22 18.26
N VAL A 639 17.23 26.86 17.88
CA VAL A 639 16.56 26.63 16.59
C VAL A 639 16.50 27.94 15.80
N VAL A 640 17.18 27.96 14.66
CA VAL A 640 17.11 29.04 13.68
C VAL A 640 15.76 28.97 12.96
N SER A 641 14.91 29.96 13.20
CA SER A 641 13.51 29.94 12.78
C SER A 641 12.94 31.35 12.72
N ASN A 642 12.22 31.67 11.65
CA ASN A 642 11.36 32.86 11.54
C ASN A 642 9.86 32.48 11.58
N HIS A 643 9.53 31.28 12.06
CA HIS A 643 8.15 30.76 12.16
C HIS A 643 7.37 30.76 10.83
N GLY A 644 8.09 30.69 9.71
CA GLY A 644 7.48 30.76 8.38
C GLY A 644 6.80 32.11 8.12
N GLY A 645 7.34 33.20 8.66
CA GLY A 645 6.81 34.55 8.46
C GLY A 645 5.56 34.87 9.27
N ARG A 646 5.34 34.17 10.40
CA ARG A 646 4.14 34.38 11.24
C ARG A 646 4.32 35.44 12.34
N VAL A 647 5.57 35.79 12.64
CA VAL A 647 5.95 36.77 13.66
C VAL A 647 6.08 38.16 13.03
N LEU A 648 6.93 38.25 12.02
CA LEU A 648 7.28 39.47 11.31
C LEU A 648 7.49 39.12 9.81
N ASP A 649 6.96 39.98 8.95
CA ASP A 649 7.23 39.91 7.51
C ASP A 649 8.51 40.66 7.17
N ASP A 650 9.08 40.46 5.98
CA ASP A 650 10.36 41.05 5.54
C ASP A 650 11.59 40.62 6.36
N MET A 651 11.55 39.41 6.93
CA MET A 651 12.72 38.77 7.54
C MET A 651 13.52 37.97 6.51
N PRO A 652 14.85 37.81 6.70
CA PRO A 652 15.65 36.95 5.83
C PRO A 652 15.25 35.48 5.93
N GLY A 653 15.58 34.71 4.89
CA GLY A 653 15.44 33.26 4.89
C GLY A 653 16.38 32.61 5.90
N THR A 654 15.96 31.53 6.53
CA THR A 654 16.79 30.88 7.57
C THR A 654 18.10 30.31 7.01
N ALA A 655 18.12 29.83 5.77
CA ALA A 655 19.33 29.38 5.09
C ALA A 655 20.37 30.51 4.89
N ASP A 656 19.94 31.78 4.78
CA ASP A 656 20.86 32.91 4.59
C ASP A 656 21.57 33.29 5.90
N VAL A 657 20.87 33.21 7.03
CA VAL A 657 21.43 33.60 8.34
C VAL A 657 22.16 32.45 9.04
N LEU A 658 21.80 31.21 8.75
CA LEU A 658 22.31 30.00 9.42
C LEU A 658 23.85 29.94 9.48
N PRO A 659 24.62 30.20 8.40
CA PRO A 659 26.08 30.13 8.46
C PRO A 659 26.71 31.07 9.49
N SER A 660 26.19 32.30 9.61
CA SER A 660 26.71 33.28 10.55
C SER A 660 26.44 32.88 12.01
N ILE A 661 25.29 32.27 12.25
CA ILE A 661 24.88 31.77 13.57
C ILE A 661 25.73 30.55 13.95
N VAL A 662 25.91 29.59 13.05
CA VAL A 662 26.76 28.40 13.29
C VAL A 662 28.20 28.82 13.59
N ARG A 663 28.75 29.78 12.85
CA ARG A 663 30.08 30.35 13.12
C ARG A 663 30.18 31.01 14.48
N GLN A 664 29.11 31.67 14.95
CA GLN A 664 29.08 32.23 16.29
C GLN A 664 29.04 31.12 17.35
N VAL A 665 28.19 30.10 17.17
CA VAL A 665 28.00 29.01 18.15
C VAL A 665 29.28 28.18 18.31
N LYS A 666 30.05 27.94 17.24
CA LYS A 666 31.32 27.18 17.26
C LYS A 666 31.18 25.79 17.89
N GLY A 667 30.06 25.12 17.65
CA GLY A 667 29.79 23.78 18.18
C GLY A 667 29.58 23.70 19.69
N ARG A 668 29.48 24.83 20.41
CA ARG A 668 29.25 24.85 21.87
C ARG A 668 27.91 24.20 22.26
N ILE A 669 26.90 24.36 21.41
CA ILE A 669 25.57 23.75 21.55
C ILE A 669 25.06 23.33 20.17
N PRO A 670 24.16 22.33 20.07
CA PRO A 670 23.51 21.98 18.81
C PRO A 670 22.69 23.13 18.21
N VAL A 671 22.75 23.25 16.88
CA VAL A 671 22.00 24.23 16.09
C VAL A 671 21.02 23.49 15.17
N LEU A 672 19.73 23.69 15.39
CA LEU A 672 18.67 23.17 14.54
C LEU A 672 18.13 24.29 13.64
N VAL A 673 17.44 23.93 12.55
CA VAL A 673 16.85 24.93 11.64
C VAL A 673 15.45 24.52 11.15
N ASP A 674 14.55 25.51 11.10
CA ASP A 674 13.21 25.45 10.53
C ASP A 674 13.08 26.53 9.45
N GLY A 675 12.62 26.18 8.24
CA GLY A 675 12.34 27.17 7.21
C GLY A 675 12.40 26.62 5.80
N GLY A 676 11.24 26.38 5.20
CA GLY A 676 11.11 26.14 3.76
C GLY A 676 11.57 24.76 3.26
N ILE A 677 11.98 23.84 4.13
CA ILE A 677 12.46 22.49 3.76
C ILE A 677 11.36 21.65 3.09
N ARG A 678 11.61 21.14 1.88
CA ARG A 678 10.64 20.36 1.08
C ARG A 678 11.17 19.03 0.53
N SER A 679 12.43 18.70 0.77
CA SER A 679 13.07 17.51 0.22
C SER A 679 14.31 17.10 1.02
N GLY A 680 14.78 15.86 0.86
CA GLY A 680 16.05 15.41 1.45
C GLY A 680 17.27 16.19 0.97
N ARG A 681 17.19 16.79 -0.23
CA ARG A 681 18.20 17.72 -0.74
C ARG A 681 18.23 19.04 0.03
N ASP A 682 17.08 19.54 0.47
CA ASP A 682 17.03 20.73 1.33
C ASP A 682 17.59 20.43 2.72
N VAL A 683 17.34 19.22 3.23
CA VAL A 683 17.98 18.73 4.46
C VAL A 683 19.51 18.75 4.29
N PHE A 684 20.03 18.15 3.22
CA PHE A 684 21.48 18.12 2.94
C PHE A 684 22.09 19.52 2.92
N LYS A 685 21.44 20.51 2.28
CA LYS A 685 21.92 21.90 2.23
C LYS A 685 22.00 22.54 3.61
N MET A 686 20.98 22.36 4.44
CA MET A 686 20.97 22.91 5.80
C MET A 686 22.06 22.27 6.68
N LEU A 687 22.25 20.96 6.55
CA LEU A 687 23.33 20.22 7.25
C LEU A 687 24.72 20.67 6.77
N ALA A 688 24.89 20.87 5.46
CA ALA A 688 26.14 21.41 4.90
C ALA A 688 26.47 22.80 5.44
N PHE A 689 25.46 23.61 5.78
CA PHE A 689 25.63 24.91 6.44
C PHE A 689 25.81 24.82 7.95
N GLY A 690 25.92 23.60 8.49
CA GLY A 690 26.32 23.31 9.87
C GLY A 690 25.17 23.17 10.86
N ALA A 691 23.93 23.01 10.40
CA ALA A 691 22.86 22.53 11.27
C ALA A 691 23.10 21.08 11.68
N ASN A 692 22.71 20.71 12.91
CA ASN A 692 22.75 19.35 13.42
C ASN A 692 21.50 18.54 13.03
N ALA A 693 20.34 19.21 12.92
CA ALA A 693 19.09 18.63 12.45
C ALA A 693 18.16 19.71 11.91
N VAL A 694 17.11 19.28 11.21
CA VAL A 694 16.12 20.16 10.61
C VAL A 694 14.71 19.87 11.11
N LEU A 695 13.88 20.91 11.16
CA LEU A 695 12.48 20.83 11.53
C LEU A 695 11.58 21.06 10.31
N VAL A 696 10.57 20.22 10.13
CA VAL A 696 9.61 20.28 9.02
C VAL A 696 8.21 20.60 9.54
N GLY A 697 7.70 21.79 9.23
CA GLY A 697 6.37 22.24 9.64
C GLY A 697 5.26 21.92 8.63
N ARG A 698 5.03 22.83 7.67
CA ARG A 698 3.83 22.82 6.81
C ARG A 698 3.61 21.50 6.06
N MET A 699 4.66 20.79 5.63
CA MET A 699 4.50 19.49 4.96
C MET A 699 3.99 18.40 5.90
N VAL A 700 4.41 18.41 7.17
CA VAL A 700 3.88 17.51 8.20
C VAL A 700 2.40 17.83 8.45
N ALA A 701 1.99 19.10 8.45
CA ALA A 701 0.57 19.45 8.55
C ALA A 701 -0.27 18.94 7.36
N ILE A 702 0.27 19.02 6.13
CA ILE A 702 -0.39 18.46 4.94
C ILE A 702 -0.49 16.94 5.04
N ALA A 703 0.59 16.28 5.48
CA ALA A 703 0.60 14.83 5.68
C ALA A 703 -0.42 14.39 6.73
N ALA A 704 -0.41 15.01 7.91
CA ALA A 704 -1.34 14.70 9.01
C ALA A 704 -2.81 14.85 8.59
N VAL A 705 -3.15 15.92 7.88
CA VAL A 705 -4.53 16.16 7.43
C VAL A 705 -4.90 15.26 6.24
N GLY A 706 -3.95 14.95 5.35
CA GLY A 706 -4.22 14.17 4.14
C GLY A 706 -4.17 12.65 4.31
N GLY A 707 -3.43 12.15 5.31
CA GLY A 707 -3.22 10.72 5.53
C GLY A 707 -2.65 10.38 6.92
N GLU A 708 -2.90 11.24 7.91
CA GLU A 708 -2.65 10.95 9.33
C GLU A 708 -1.18 10.60 9.63
N ASP A 709 -0.94 9.70 10.59
CA ASP A 709 0.40 9.31 11.05
C ASP A 709 1.22 8.58 9.96
N SER A 710 0.59 7.69 9.20
CA SER A 710 1.20 6.96 8.08
C SER A 710 1.77 7.89 7.01
N ALA A 711 1.06 8.97 6.65
CA ALA A 711 1.55 9.96 5.69
C ALA A 711 2.71 10.81 6.25
N ILE A 712 2.73 11.08 7.57
CA ILE A 712 3.86 11.76 8.21
C ILE A 712 5.10 10.86 8.17
N ARG A 713 4.97 9.57 8.53
CA ARG A 713 6.07 8.59 8.42
C ARG A 713 6.60 8.51 6.99
N PHE A 714 5.69 8.37 6.02
CA PHE A 714 6.05 8.34 4.60
C PHE A 714 6.86 9.59 4.20
N LEU A 715 6.43 10.78 4.63
CA LEU A 715 7.13 12.03 4.34
C LEU A 715 8.55 12.05 4.93
N LEU A 716 8.70 11.66 6.20
CA LEU A 716 10.00 11.62 6.89
C LEU A 716 10.95 10.61 6.24
N HIS A 717 10.49 9.38 5.98
CA HIS A 717 11.29 8.36 5.30
C HIS A 717 11.64 8.75 3.86
N ARG A 718 10.72 9.42 3.15
CA ARG A 718 11.02 9.96 1.82
C ARG A 718 12.15 10.98 1.88
N TYR A 719 12.10 11.94 2.79
CA TYR A 719 13.17 12.93 2.92
C TYR A 719 14.48 12.26 3.35
N ASN A 720 14.44 11.27 4.24
CA ASN A 720 15.64 10.56 4.67
C ASN A 720 16.25 9.73 3.53
N ARG A 721 15.43 9.09 2.69
CA ARG A 721 15.89 8.39 1.49
C ARG A 721 16.55 9.35 0.51
N GLU A 722 15.90 10.48 0.22
CA GLU A 722 16.46 11.52 -0.66
C GLU A 722 17.77 12.12 -0.10
N LEU A 723 17.89 12.25 1.23
CA LEU A 723 19.12 12.65 1.92
C LEU A 723 20.21 11.59 1.74
N ASN A 724 19.91 10.32 2.01
CA ASN A 724 20.85 9.20 1.85
C ASN A 724 21.35 9.09 0.39
N GLU A 725 20.45 9.21 -0.59
CA GLU A 725 20.80 9.27 -2.01
C GLU A 725 21.75 10.43 -2.32
N THR A 726 21.48 11.61 -1.76
CA THR A 726 22.33 12.80 -1.92
C THR A 726 23.71 12.59 -1.30
N MET A 727 23.78 12.05 -0.08
CA MET A 727 25.03 11.70 0.60
C MET A 727 25.85 10.70 -0.22
N ARG A 728 25.21 9.68 -0.80
CA ARG A 728 25.86 8.74 -1.73
C ARG A 728 26.41 9.45 -2.97
N LEU A 729 25.70 10.41 -3.55
CA LEU A 729 26.21 11.13 -4.72
C LEU A 729 27.38 12.08 -4.38
N CYS A 730 27.40 12.62 -3.16
CA CYS A 730 28.47 13.49 -2.68
C CYS A 730 29.65 12.73 -2.05
N GLY A 731 29.50 11.42 -1.80
CA GLY A 731 30.57 10.63 -1.20
C GLY A 731 30.72 10.75 0.30
N VAL A 732 29.60 10.96 0.97
CA VAL A 732 29.54 11.22 2.40
C VAL A 732 28.90 10.02 3.11
N GLY A 733 29.59 9.45 4.09
CA GLY A 733 29.14 8.28 4.86
C GLY A 733 28.30 8.65 6.07
N THR A 734 28.55 9.81 6.69
CA THR A 734 27.91 10.24 7.94
C THR A 734 27.49 11.70 7.92
N ILE A 735 26.53 12.10 8.78
CA ILE A 735 26.06 13.49 8.85
C ILE A 735 27.19 14.51 9.11
N PRO A 736 28.15 14.28 10.04
CA PRO A 736 29.24 15.23 10.30
C PRO A 736 30.19 15.47 9.12
N GLU A 737 30.24 14.55 8.16
CA GLU A 737 31.04 14.69 6.94
C GLU A 737 30.38 15.60 5.89
N ILE A 738 29.11 15.99 6.05
CA ILE A 738 28.46 16.95 5.16
C ILE A 738 29.03 18.35 5.44
N LYS A 739 29.81 18.89 4.50
CA LYS A 739 30.51 20.19 4.61
C LYS A 739 29.99 21.26 3.63
N PRO A 740 30.26 22.56 3.88
CA PRO A 740 29.91 23.64 2.95
C PRO A 740 30.47 23.46 1.54
N ASP A 741 31.59 22.75 1.38
CA ASP A 741 32.24 22.50 0.08
C ASP A 741 31.35 21.76 -0.93
N PHE A 742 30.31 21.06 -0.45
CA PHE A 742 29.32 20.43 -1.32
C PHE A 742 28.24 21.40 -1.83
N ILE A 743 28.31 22.68 -1.46
CA ILE A 743 27.30 23.69 -1.81
C ILE A 743 27.90 24.74 -2.73
N PHE A 744 27.33 24.84 -3.93
CA PHE A 744 27.55 25.95 -4.85
C PHE A 744 26.47 27.00 -4.66
N HIS A 745 26.85 28.28 -4.64
CA HIS A 745 25.92 29.40 -4.54
C HIS A 745 26.34 30.58 -5.45
N ASP A 746 25.38 31.20 -6.12
CA ASP A 746 25.61 32.46 -6.84
C ASP A 746 25.53 33.64 -5.86
N GLY A 747 26.64 34.36 -5.65
CA GLY A 747 26.62 35.72 -5.10
C GLY A 747 26.61 35.92 -3.58
N LEU A 748 26.95 34.91 -2.76
CA LEU A 748 27.32 35.12 -1.35
C LEU A 748 28.85 35.23 -1.22
N PRO A 749 29.41 36.04 -0.30
CA PRO A 749 30.85 36.13 -0.08
C PRO A 749 31.44 34.74 0.21
N ASP A 750 32.64 34.50 -0.30
CA ASP A 750 33.31 33.20 -0.21
C ASP A 750 33.44 32.79 1.27
N MET A 751 32.76 31.70 1.65
CA MET A 751 32.74 31.20 3.02
C MET A 751 34.12 30.73 3.51
N ASN A 752 35.08 30.59 2.59
CA ASN A 752 36.47 30.21 2.82
C ASN A 752 37.42 31.39 3.07
N GLU A 753 36.98 32.65 2.95
CA GLU A 753 37.88 33.82 3.04
C GLU A 753 38.30 34.25 4.47
N SER A 754 38.04 33.47 5.53
CA SER A 754 38.52 33.81 6.88
C SER A 754 39.24 32.68 7.63
N VAL A 755 39.88 31.74 6.93
CA VAL A 755 40.81 30.73 7.54
C VAL A 755 42.27 31.22 7.52
N LYS A 756 42.49 32.52 7.36
CA LYS A 756 43.78 33.18 7.63
C LYS A 756 43.54 34.32 8.61
N ASP A 757 43.51 33.98 9.89
CA ASP A 757 44.22 34.66 10.99
C ASP A 757 43.89 34.02 12.35
#